data_AF-A0A7V9K4E7-F1
#
_entry.id   AF-A0A7V9K4E7-F1
#
_cell.length_a   1.000
_cell.length_b   1.000
_cell.length_c   1.000
_cell.angle_alpha   90.00
_cell.angle_beta   90.00
_cell.angle_gamma   90.00
#
_symmetry.space_group_name_H-M   'P 1'
#
loop_
_entity.id
_entity.type
_entity.pdbx_description
1 polymer ?
#
loop_
_entity_poly.entity_id
_entity_poly.type
_entity_poly.pdbx_seq_one_letter_code
_entity_poly.pdbx_strand_id
1 'polypeptide(L)'
;MLAGPVAADAAQLKAGAAKLDSSWHVGASAGQYASDGTFVDEREGTYDPTAHSTRRKGSYGIQSRLSVRALVMQAGNGQKYAIVKNDNYIPQDLVWRRAAQLIEAANIDIGKENFTMAVTHNHSSPYYSSTAAGTWTFQDVFDVRMYNYLAQRMADAVIKANATMKPVRVGAAVSQFEKTHRHSYGPSIGDDGTPAGYPRDNTDHDMTVIRFDDISDPGNPKPLANLVNFPLHPEFLDGNDLISADYLGPLERMVDRRTEAVTIWTQSAVGTSEPMNSDVFDPSERLDFSHREYGQADYGGSLMADAVEKTWRDIADGTPEDPDHYVPFTTDEPVGVVDKYYPGPLTHPYPGVSNCRTDTTFGGNPQLPVVGLPDCQGVQSGLNALAGEIGAPPPPGGVSFPGTGLTTDDFQARGIPVPENYGAPSYGALQEDINIHLQAIRLGDILFTVCSCEEWYDQSENIQTRTDKVAGNEYVGFDWKARCAKDNNGTYGDSVPGGLPPEGHGSGTWNCERPGGGARLTGLSDEKVERMHRQVTNPANGWNDVANAAGADSEPTDLRQIKGNFTQDDTQASADLGYKITVPIGMANDYNGYIASYREFQRGDHYRKALTGWGPHSMDYLSTRLVTLGRRLKDPSWTLPADQLLEESPGPFQPKIEASLALNNQRAQALGETGGGAIAAYEAGLPASGGNVEARKQPESIERFDGTFFKWNGGDNFTDNPVVKVQRRVNDQWEDFADQSGEIPVTLQFPSGEDTNQYATGNQEWLWTAHFEAFGANFDTDMPGGDRATPPGNYRFVVDGERREGAPATVKPYHLESASFVVKRWDHVTAEDAQVDPGGEPSVKIGPRTSRALCGKGPDEIGPIDYPDTYTYEANAAQPRFIRNQMWCERSSPKTGANGLEWICDACAFRPWADEGDAETVTFTVLKDGTSAEQVPATKSNDRWVANRALAADETAQVCPGGAVDKFGNVNSDASQPVGAASAVDVCAFAPPPPPDPDPDPGPTPGGGGGGTGGGGGTGGGGGGTTPAPGFAPGTGQIPGATPTPGATPPLPTACTPRSARRGRKKGRFTALKILTGNQAELRKSRKLVVRVSSKRVGKVRLTAKSTDPRTRKAVALVKRRYIAFERPGKATIALRLSSAGNRLVRRQASACGATRVTVYARDRGYRSKRFRRGKRERRTEAVQVSAVLRADG
;
A
#
# COMPACT_ATOMS: atom_id res chain seq x y z
N MET A 1 27.47 27.85 -36.00
CA MET A 1 27.09 28.05 -37.42
C MET A 1 25.58 28.12 -37.45
N LEU A 2 25.03 29.24 -37.95
CA LEU A 2 23.59 29.51 -38.02
C LEU A 2 22.99 28.76 -39.22
N ALA A 3 22.13 27.78 -38.97
CA ALA A 3 21.24 27.22 -39.98
C ALA A 3 19.87 27.90 -39.82
N GLY A 4 19.39 28.59 -40.86
CA GLY A 4 18.05 29.14 -40.90
C GLY A 4 16.97 28.05 -40.95
N PRO A 5 15.71 28.36 -40.61
CA PRO A 5 14.65 27.38 -40.55
C PRO A 5 14.31 26.92 -41.97
N VAL A 6 14.61 25.66 -42.26
CA VAL A 6 13.96 24.95 -43.37
C VAL A 6 12.52 24.72 -42.93
N ALA A 7 11.57 25.23 -43.70
CA ALA A 7 10.17 24.87 -43.54
C ALA A 7 10.05 23.35 -43.69
N ALA A 8 9.92 22.64 -42.56
CA ALA A 8 9.64 21.22 -42.56
C ALA A 8 8.17 21.02 -42.96
N ASP A 9 7.93 20.21 -44.00
CA ASP A 9 6.61 19.61 -44.23
C ASP A 9 6.08 19.07 -42.89
N ALA A 10 4.81 19.36 -42.58
CA ALA A 10 4.17 18.97 -41.32
C ALA A 10 4.22 17.44 -41.17
N ALA A 11 5.18 16.98 -40.37
CA ALA A 11 5.44 15.57 -40.21
C ALA A 11 4.54 15.01 -39.10
N GLN A 12 3.84 13.93 -39.46
CA GLN A 12 2.89 13.20 -38.63
C GLN A 12 3.47 12.77 -37.28
N LEU A 13 2.78 13.14 -36.18
CA LEU A 13 3.06 12.62 -34.84
C LEU A 13 2.97 11.09 -34.82
N LYS A 14 3.88 10.44 -34.08
CA LYS A 14 3.80 9.00 -33.82
C LYS A 14 3.85 8.72 -32.33
N ALA A 15 3.19 7.66 -31.91
CA ALA A 15 3.34 7.11 -30.58
C ALA A 15 3.28 5.58 -30.61
N GLY A 16 3.89 4.95 -29.62
CA GLY A 16 3.78 3.53 -29.35
C GLY A 16 3.69 3.30 -27.86
N ALA A 17 2.94 2.28 -27.45
CA ALA A 17 2.74 1.95 -26.05
C ALA A 17 3.05 0.48 -25.79
N ALA A 18 3.47 0.18 -24.56
CA ALA A 18 3.74 -1.17 -24.11
C ALA A 18 3.41 -1.33 -22.62
N LYS A 19 2.93 -2.52 -22.26
CA LYS A 19 2.73 -2.99 -20.89
C LYS A 19 3.54 -4.26 -20.69
N LEU A 20 4.32 -4.31 -19.62
CA LEU A 20 5.07 -5.48 -19.17
C LEU A 20 4.74 -5.72 -17.70
N ASP A 21 4.67 -6.99 -17.31
CA ASP A 21 4.66 -7.36 -15.90
C ASP A 21 5.99 -6.93 -15.25
N SER A 22 5.92 -6.45 -14.02
CA SER A 22 7.08 -6.08 -13.21
C SER A 22 6.96 -6.62 -11.79
N SER A 23 6.10 -7.61 -11.57
CA SER A 23 5.97 -8.29 -10.28
C SER A 23 7.31 -8.92 -9.90
N TRP A 24 7.82 -8.56 -8.72
CA TRP A 24 9.01 -9.18 -8.17
C TRP A 24 8.68 -10.52 -7.50
N HIS A 25 9.69 -11.20 -6.97
CA HIS A 25 9.54 -12.53 -6.40
C HIS A 25 8.72 -12.57 -5.12
N VAL A 26 7.91 -13.63 -4.99
CA VAL A 26 7.25 -13.98 -3.73
C VAL A 26 8.32 -14.30 -2.69
N GLY A 27 8.20 -13.72 -1.49
CA GLY A 27 9.23 -13.72 -0.46
C GLY A 27 9.86 -12.35 -0.24
N ALA A 28 9.82 -11.47 -1.24
CA ALA A 28 10.09 -10.05 -1.02
C ALA A 28 8.93 -9.43 -0.23
N SER A 29 9.20 -8.51 0.68
CA SER A 29 8.17 -7.79 1.43
C SER A 29 7.27 -6.98 0.51
N ALA A 30 5.99 -6.95 0.84
CA ALA A 30 4.97 -6.23 0.10
C ALA A 30 4.98 -4.71 0.41
N GLY A 31 6.15 -4.08 0.40
CA GLY A 31 6.29 -2.63 0.61
C GLY A 31 6.16 -2.14 2.06
N GLN A 32 5.71 -0.89 2.23
CA GLN A 32 5.76 -0.15 3.48
C GLN A 32 4.89 -0.77 4.58
N TYR A 33 3.71 -1.27 4.21
CA TYR A 33 2.76 -1.86 5.14
C TYR A 33 3.03 -3.35 5.45
N ALA A 34 4.12 -3.91 4.91
CA ALA A 34 4.56 -5.24 5.28
C ALA A 34 4.87 -5.33 6.79
N SER A 35 4.45 -6.43 7.40
CA SER A 35 4.72 -6.69 8.82
C SER A 35 6.23 -6.64 9.12
N ASP A 36 6.62 -6.22 10.33
CA ASP A 36 8.00 -6.39 10.80
C ASP A 36 8.36 -7.89 10.84
N GLY A 37 9.51 -8.28 10.28
CA GLY A 37 9.86 -9.69 10.14
C GLY A 37 11.24 -9.94 9.53
N THR A 38 11.45 -11.16 9.05
CA THR A 38 12.64 -11.56 8.27
C THR A 38 12.19 -12.61 7.26
N PHE A 39 13.09 -13.10 6.40
CA PHE A 39 12.87 -14.28 5.56
C PHE A 39 12.50 -15.57 6.32
N VAL A 40 12.58 -15.58 7.65
CA VAL A 40 12.10 -16.67 8.51
C VAL A 40 10.78 -16.27 9.18
N ASP A 41 9.73 -17.06 8.99
CA ASP A 41 8.48 -16.93 9.76
C ASP A 41 8.52 -17.87 10.98
N GLU A 42 8.89 -17.31 12.15
CA GLU A 42 8.95 -18.07 13.40
C GLU A 42 7.58 -18.61 13.85
N ARG A 43 6.45 -18.04 13.39
CA ARG A 43 5.11 -18.47 13.79
C ARG A 43 4.72 -19.76 13.08
N GLU A 44 5.00 -19.82 11.79
CA GLU A 44 4.68 -20.95 10.92
C GLU A 44 5.83 -21.99 10.88
N GLY A 45 7.03 -21.62 11.32
CA GLY A 45 8.21 -22.49 11.24
C GLY A 45 8.73 -22.67 9.81
N THR A 46 8.37 -21.76 8.91
CA THR A 46 8.78 -21.74 7.50
C THR A 46 9.86 -20.70 7.24
N TYR A 47 10.53 -20.83 6.10
CA TYR A 47 11.54 -19.86 5.67
C TYR A 47 11.57 -19.75 4.15
N ASP A 48 11.90 -18.56 3.65
CA ASP A 48 12.26 -18.34 2.25
C ASP A 48 13.74 -18.70 2.04
N PRO A 49 14.07 -19.75 1.25
CA PRO A 49 15.45 -20.16 1.01
C PRO A 49 16.24 -19.19 0.13
N THR A 50 15.57 -18.29 -0.57
CA THR A 50 16.18 -17.31 -1.49
C THR A 50 16.48 -15.97 -0.81
N ALA A 51 16.00 -15.81 0.43
CA ALA A 51 16.21 -14.66 1.30
C ALA A 51 15.87 -13.32 0.62
N HIS A 52 14.71 -13.24 -0.01
CA HIS A 52 14.23 -12.00 -0.63
C HIS A 52 13.86 -10.90 0.39
N SER A 53 13.76 -11.21 1.68
CA SER A 53 13.54 -10.21 2.73
C SER A 53 14.57 -10.28 3.86
N THR A 54 14.97 -9.14 4.41
CA THR A 54 15.96 -9.06 5.49
C THR A 54 15.37 -8.56 6.79
N ARG A 55 14.68 -7.41 6.76
CA ARG A 55 14.13 -6.73 7.93
C ARG A 55 12.60 -6.67 7.93
N ARG A 56 12.00 -6.85 6.75
CA ARG A 56 10.55 -6.89 6.58
C ARG A 56 10.09 -8.34 6.42
N LYS A 57 8.85 -8.62 6.81
CA LYS A 57 8.26 -9.94 6.59
C LYS A 57 8.10 -10.14 5.08
N GLY A 58 8.58 -11.27 4.58
CA GLY A 58 8.44 -11.63 3.18
C GLY A 58 6.98 -11.85 2.81
N SER A 59 6.62 -11.48 1.58
CA SER A 59 5.31 -11.81 1.03
C SER A 59 5.18 -13.32 0.87
N TYR A 60 3.95 -13.82 0.96
CA TYR A 60 3.63 -15.23 0.70
C TYR A 60 2.75 -15.38 -0.55
N GLY A 61 2.67 -14.34 -1.37
CA GLY A 61 1.87 -14.32 -2.58
C GLY A 61 1.74 -12.93 -3.19
N ILE A 62 0.94 -12.88 -4.25
CA ILE A 62 0.59 -11.71 -5.02
C ILE A 62 -0.93 -11.60 -5.02
N GLN A 63 -1.48 -10.47 -4.59
CA GLN A 63 -2.90 -10.18 -4.76
C GLN A 63 -3.18 -9.60 -6.13
N SER A 64 -2.38 -8.64 -6.59
CA SER A 64 -2.40 -8.13 -7.95
C SER A 64 -0.99 -7.93 -8.48
N ARG A 65 -0.79 -8.25 -9.76
CA ARG A 65 0.50 -8.08 -10.43
C ARG A 65 0.84 -6.60 -10.56
N LEU A 66 2.13 -6.33 -10.47
CA LEU A 66 2.72 -5.03 -10.72
C LEU A 66 3.05 -4.89 -12.20
N SER A 67 3.01 -3.67 -12.73
CA SER A 67 3.30 -3.40 -14.13
C SER A 67 4.30 -2.27 -14.32
N VAL A 68 5.07 -2.41 -15.40
CA VAL A 68 5.79 -1.31 -16.05
C VAL A 68 5.07 -1.02 -17.36
N ARG A 69 4.75 0.25 -17.60
CA ARG A 69 4.03 0.69 -18.79
C ARG A 69 4.75 1.87 -19.42
N ALA A 70 4.97 1.83 -20.72
CA ALA A 70 5.72 2.86 -21.42
C ALA A 70 4.91 3.45 -22.56
N LEU A 71 5.09 4.76 -22.76
CA LEU A 71 4.62 5.52 -23.91
C LEU A 71 5.83 6.20 -24.54
N VAL A 72 6.11 5.85 -25.79
CA VAL A 72 7.13 6.51 -26.62
C VAL A 72 6.41 7.37 -27.63
N MET A 73 6.82 8.61 -27.74
CA MET A 73 6.25 9.58 -28.65
C MET A 73 7.36 10.14 -29.54
N GLN A 74 7.03 10.40 -30.80
CA GLN A 74 7.92 10.97 -31.78
C GLN A 74 7.27 12.21 -32.38
N ALA A 75 7.97 13.32 -32.24
CA ALA A 75 7.68 14.61 -32.82
C ALA A 75 7.73 14.56 -34.36
N GLY A 76 7.06 15.49 -35.03
CA GLY A 76 7.18 15.64 -36.49
C GLY A 76 8.63 15.86 -36.94
N ASN A 77 9.45 16.57 -36.15
CA ASN A 77 10.87 16.79 -36.47
C ASN A 77 11.76 15.53 -36.31
N GLY A 78 11.20 14.39 -35.90
CA GLY A 78 11.93 13.14 -35.72
C GLY A 78 12.40 12.87 -34.29
N GLN A 79 12.37 13.87 -33.40
CA GLN A 79 12.80 13.72 -32.01
C GLN A 79 11.85 12.80 -31.23
N LYS A 80 12.40 11.87 -30.45
CA LYS A 80 11.63 10.95 -29.61
C LYS A 80 11.73 11.35 -28.14
N TYR A 81 10.76 10.89 -27.37
CA TYR A 81 10.80 10.93 -25.91
C TYR A 81 9.97 9.78 -25.34
N ALA A 82 10.33 9.34 -24.14
CA ALA A 82 9.67 8.23 -23.46
C ALA A 82 9.23 8.62 -22.06
N ILE A 83 8.00 8.25 -21.71
CA ILE A 83 7.51 8.22 -20.34
C ILE A 83 7.32 6.75 -19.96
N VAL A 84 7.91 6.33 -18.85
CA VAL A 84 7.67 5.02 -18.26
C VAL A 84 7.03 5.17 -16.88
N LYS A 85 5.90 4.50 -16.68
CA LYS A 85 5.24 4.29 -15.40
C LYS A 85 5.70 2.95 -14.82
N ASN A 86 5.99 2.89 -13.53
CA ASN A 86 6.18 1.64 -12.80
C ASN A 86 5.47 1.62 -11.44
N ASP A 87 4.91 0.46 -11.10
CA ASP A 87 4.29 0.23 -9.79
C ASP A 87 5.35 0.08 -8.69
N ASN A 88 5.76 1.20 -8.11
CA ASN A 88 6.84 1.29 -7.14
C ASN A 88 6.56 2.38 -6.09
N TYR A 89 7.23 2.31 -4.95
CA TYR A 89 6.97 3.19 -3.81
C TYR A 89 7.48 4.63 -3.97
N ILE A 90 8.75 4.87 -4.29
CA ILE A 90 9.28 6.22 -4.57
C ILE A 90 10.25 6.15 -5.76
N PRO A 91 10.40 7.22 -6.55
CA PRO A 91 11.35 7.25 -7.66
C PRO A 91 12.80 7.16 -7.16
N GLN A 92 13.68 6.61 -7.99
CA GLN A 92 15.07 6.31 -7.65
C GLN A 92 16.00 6.71 -8.79
N ASP A 93 16.82 7.73 -8.58
CA ASP A 93 17.78 8.24 -9.58
C ASP A 93 18.68 7.12 -10.13
N LEU A 94 19.21 6.25 -9.27
CA LEU A 94 20.13 5.21 -9.75
C LEU A 94 19.43 4.16 -10.63
N VAL A 95 18.15 3.88 -10.41
CA VAL A 95 17.38 2.95 -11.25
C VAL A 95 17.03 3.63 -12.58
N TRP A 96 16.59 4.89 -12.53
CA TRP A 96 16.33 5.70 -13.73
C TRP A 96 17.58 5.78 -14.62
N ARG A 97 18.75 6.12 -14.05
CA ARG A 97 20.03 6.17 -14.79
C ARG A 97 20.36 4.85 -15.44
N ARG A 98 20.11 3.73 -14.75
CA ARG A 98 20.40 2.40 -15.28
C ARG A 98 19.47 2.01 -16.41
N ALA A 99 18.18 2.32 -16.30
CA ALA A 99 17.25 2.14 -17.40
C ALA A 99 17.66 2.99 -18.61
N ALA A 100 18.01 4.26 -18.41
CA ALA A 100 18.52 5.13 -19.47
C ALA A 100 19.76 4.54 -20.17
N GLN A 101 20.74 4.02 -19.43
CA GLN A 101 21.92 3.36 -19.99
C GLN A 101 21.56 2.13 -20.86
N LEU A 102 20.57 1.35 -20.44
CA LEU A 102 20.11 0.17 -21.19
C LEU A 102 19.35 0.58 -22.46
N ILE A 103 18.57 1.65 -22.40
CA ILE A 103 17.85 2.22 -23.56
C ILE A 103 18.85 2.83 -24.56
N GLU A 104 19.84 3.60 -24.09
CA GLU A 104 20.91 4.16 -24.93
C GLU A 104 21.66 3.04 -25.68
N ALA A 105 21.93 1.92 -25.01
CA ALA A 105 22.56 0.75 -25.62
C ALA A 105 21.71 0.08 -26.70
N ALA A 106 20.38 0.26 -26.69
CA ALA A 106 19.49 -0.22 -27.74
C ALA A 106 19.47 0.67 -29.00
N ASN A 107 20.09 1.86 -28.94
CA ASN A 107 20.25 2.80 -30.06
C ASN A 107 18.93 3.15 -30.77
N ILE A 108 17.92 3.54 -29.98
CA ILE A 108 16.58 3.91 -30.46
C ILE A 108 16.29 5.42 -30.44
N ASP A 109 17.32 6.25 -30.30
CA ASP A 109 17.26 7.73 -30.18
C ASP A 109 16.54 8.21 -28.91
N ILE A 110 16.64 7.43 -27.83
CA ILE A 110 16.15 7.75 -26.49
C ILE A 110 17.30 7.50 -25.50
N GLY A 111 17.51 8.44 -24.60
CA GLY A 111 18.54 8.44 -23.57
C GLY A 111 18.15 9.34 -22.40
N LYS A 112 19.12 9.76 -21.59
CA LYS A 112 18.87 10.55 -20.36
C LYS A 112 18.14 11.87 -20.61
N GLU A 113 18.41 12.52 -21.74
CA GLU A 113 17.87 13.83 -22.10
C GLU A 113 16.38 13.83 -22.47
N ASN A 114 15.80 12.67 -22.78
CA ASN A 114 14.43 12.52 -23.28
C ASN A 114 13.71 11.29 -22.71
N PHE A 115 14.08 10.88 -21.49
CA PHE A 115 13.49 9.78 -20.76
C PHE A 115 12.97 10.22 -19.38
N THR A 116 11.71 9.93 -19.13
CA THR A 116 11.02 10.21 -17.87
C THR A 116 10.57 8.91 -17.22
N MET A 117 10.85 8.74 -15.93
CA MET A 117 10.25 7.71 -15.08
C MET A 117 9.24 8.35 -14.15
N ALA A 118 8.04 7.80 -14.05
CA ALA A 118 7.03 8.13 -13.05
C ALA A 118 6.70 6.87 -12.23
N VAL A 119 6.67 6.99 -10.91
CA VAL A 119 6.22 5.89 -10.04
C VAL A 119 4.82 6.17 -9.52
N THR A 120 4.08 5.12 -9.22
CA THR A 120 2.70 5.26 -8.72
C THR A 120 2.58 5.61 -7.25
N HIS A 121 3.70 5.64 -6.52
CA HIS A 121 3.72 5.76 -5.06
C HIS A 121 3.13 4.55 -4.32
N ASN A 122 3.23 3.34 -4.90
CA ASN A 122 2.56 2.17 -4.37
C ASN A 122 3.18 1.63 -3.07
N HIS A 123 2.44 1.69 -1.97
CA HIS A 123 2.84 1.22 -0.63
C HIS A 123 2.82 -0.31 -0.46
N SER A 124 2.19 -1.04 -1.38
CA SER A 124 2.04 -2.49 -1.38
C SER A 124 2.99 -3.22 -2.36
N SER A 125 3.99 -2.49 -2.88
CA SER A 125 5.00 -3.00 -3.83
C SER A 125 6.37 -3.26 -3.18
N PRO A 126 7.11 -4.32 -3.58
CA PRO A 126 8.48 -4.52 -3.12
C PRO A 126 9.41 -3.34 -3.46
N TYR A 127 9.99 -2.72 -2.44
CA TYR A 127 10.94 -1.62 -2.59
C TYR A 127 12.33 -1.99 -2.02
N TYR A 128 13.22 -2.40 -2.93
CA TYR A 128 14.57 -2.93 -2.60
C TYR A 128 15.68 -2.29 -3.42
N SER A 129 15.36 -1.39 -4.32
CA SER A 129 16.28 -0.92 -5.36
C SER A 129 17.05 0.35 -4.98
N SER A 130 16.78 0.95 -3.81
CA SER A 130 17.43 2.20 -3.42
C SER A 130 18.63 1.95 -2.51
N THR A 131 19.71 2.67 -2.81
CA THR A 131 20.91 2.71 -1.99
C THR A 131 20.81 3.70 -0.84
N ALA A 132 19.76 4.52 -0.80
CA ALA A 132 19.54 5.53 0.22
C ALA A 132 19.13 4.87 1.55
N ALA A 133 20.05 4.84 2.51
CA ALA A 133 19.94 4.00 3.71
C ALA A 133 18.80 4.40 4.66
N GLY A 134 18.31 5.63 4.57
CA GLY A 134 17.14 6.10 5.31
C GLY A 134 15.84 5.44 4.84
N THR A 135 15.73 5.09 3.56
CA THR A 135 14.56 4.36 3.06
C THR A 135 14.42 2.97 3.69
N TRP A 136 15.54 2.34 4.06
CA TRP A 136 15.58 1.03 4.73
C TRP A 136 15.05 1.05 6.18
N THR A 137 14.64 2.22 6.70
CA THR A 137 13.99 2.32 8.01
C THR A 137 12.51 1.97 7.95
N PHE A 138 11.84 2.25 6.83
CA PHE A 138 10.43 1.91 6.58
C PHE A 138 10.26 0.83 5.49
N GLN A 139 11.27 0.62 4.63
CA GLN A 139 11.32 -0.46 3.65
C GLN A 139 12.32 -1.55 4.08
N ASP A 140 12.61 -2.50 3.19
CA ASP A 140 13.67 -3.49 3.40
C ASP A 140 15.03 -2.99 2.88
N VAL A 141 16.07 -3.79 3.03
CA VAL A 141 17.45 -3.43 2.65
C VAL A 141 17.66 -3.61 1.15
N PHE A 142 18.52 -2.75 0.58
CA PHE A 142 18.92 -2.81 -0.84
C PHE A 142 19.26 -4.23 -1.34
N ASP A 143 18.64 -4.61 -2.46
CA ASP A 143 18.90 -5.83 -3.23
C ASP A 143 19.27 -5.47 -4.68
N VAL A 144 20.53 -5.71 -5.05
CA VAL A 144 21.07 -5.44 -6.40
C VAL A 144 20.35 -6.24 -7.49
N ARG A 145 19.68 -7.34 -7.14
CA ARG A 145 18.89 -8.16 -8.06
C ARG A 145 17.64 -7.42 -8.50
N MET A 146 16.89 -6.87 -7.53
CA MET A 146 15.69 -6.06 -7.80
C MET A 146 16.06 -4.76 -8.54
N TYR A 147 17.16 -4.12 -8.15
CA TYR A 147 17.69 -2.94 -8.86
C TYR A 147 17.87 -3.20 -10.36
N ASN A 148 18.55 -4.30 -10.73
CA ASN A 148 18.76 -4.65 -12.14
C ASN A 148 17.49 -5.05 -12.85
N TYR A 149 16.66 -5.85 -12.19
CA TYR A 149 15.38 -6.29 -12.74
C TYR A 149 14.48 -5.11 -13.11
N LEU A 150 14.28 -4.18 -12.17
CA LEU A 150 13.39 -3.04 -12.39
C LEU A 150 13.91 -2.12 -13.50
N ALA A 151 15.22 -1.85 -13.52
CA ALA A 151 15.84 -1.06 -14.58
C ALA A 151 15.70 -1.73 -15.97
N GLN A 152 15.88 -3.05 -16.04
CA GLN A 152 15.70 -3.82 -17.28
C GLN A 152 14.24 -3.81 -17.73
N ARG A 153 13.27 -4.03 -16.83
CA ARG A 153 11.84 -4.01 -17.18
C ARG A 153 11.40 -2.65 -17.70
N MET A 154 11.91 -1.55 -17.14
CA MET A 154 11.68 -0.20 -17.68
C MET A 154 12.28 -0.02 -19.07
N ALA A 155 13.54 -0.42 -19.27
CA ALA A 155 14.16 -0.34 -20.59
C ALA A 155 13.43 -1.18 -21.64
N ASP A 156 13.06 -2.41 -21.31
CA ASP A 156 12.34 -3.33 -22.20
C ASP A 156 10.97 -2.77 -22.59
N ALA A 157 10.25 -2.14 -21.66
CA ALA A 157 8.96 -1.52 -21.95
C ALA A 157 9.13 -0.36 -22.94
N VAL A 158 10.13 0.51 -22.74
CA VAL A 158 10.43 1.63 -23.66
C VAL A 158 10.83 1.12 -25.04
N ILE A 159 11.72 0.11 -25.10
CA ILE A 159 12.16 -0.49 -26.37
C ILE A 159 10.97 -1.11 -27.12
N LYS A 160 10.09 -1.82 -26.40
CA LYS A 160 8.88 -2.43 -26.97
C LYS A 160 7.89 -1.38 -27.45
N ALA A 161 7.67 -0.31 -26.68
CA ALA A 161 6.81 0.82 -27.07
C ALA A 161 7.36 1.54 -28.32
N ASN A 162 8.67 1.78 -28.40
CA ASN A 162 9.29 2.34 -29.60
C ASN A 162 9.10 1.41 -30.84
N ALA A 163 9.17 0.09 -30.66
CA ALA A 163 8.98 -0.86 -31.75
C ALA A 163 7.54 -0.92 -32.28
N THR A 164 6.55 -0.44 -31.52
CA THR A 164 5.13 -0.45 -31.89
C THR A 164 4.61 0.89 -32.40
N MET A 165 5.48 1.88 -32.62
CA MET A 165 5.06 3.24 -33.01
C MET A 165 4.16 3.26 -34.24
N LYS A 166 3.05 4.00 -34.13
CA LYS A 166 2.05 4.26 -35.15
C LYS A 166 1.89 5.76 -35.36
N PRO A 167 1.47 6.23 -36.55
CA PRO A 167 0.93 7.59 -36.67
C PRO A 167 -0.27 7.75 -35.73
N VAL A 168 -0.33 8.86 -34.99
CA VAL A 168 -1.39 9.10 -34.01
C VAL A 168 -2.03 10.48 -34.15
N ARG A 169 -3.27 10.59 -33.68
CA ARG A 169 -3.85 11.85 -33.22
C ARG A 169 -3.86 11.90 -31.70
N VAL A 170 -3.68 13.09 -31.13
CA VAL A 170 -3.66 13.31 -29.68
C VAL A 170 -4.68 14.37 -29.28
N GLY A 171 -5.44 14.13 -28.22
CA GLY A 171 -6.36 15.10 -27.62
C GLY A 171 -6.31 14.99 -26.10
N ALA A 172 -6.73 16.04 -25.39
CA ALA A 172 -6.68 16.07 -23.93
C ALA A 172 -7.81 16.91 -23.33
N ALA A 173 -8.27 16.52 -22.14
CA ALA A 173 -9.22 17.26 -21.34
C ALA A 173 -8.97 17.06 -19.84
N VAL A 174 -9.44 18.02 -19.05
CA VAL A 174 -9.49 17.96 -17.58
C VAL A 174 -10.94 17.89 -17.13
N SER A 175 -11.21 17.10 -16.09
CA SER A 175 -12.50 17.01 -15.40
C SER A 175 -12.30 17.01 -13.89
N GLN A 176 -13.28 17.47 -13.11
CA GLN A 176 -13.20 17.45 -11.66
C GLN A 176 -13.62 16.09 -11.07
N PHE A 177 -12.84 15.54 -10.14
CA PHE A 177 -13.17 14.29 -9.44
C PHE A 177 -12.82 14.30 -7.95
N GLU A 178 -13.85 14.25 -7.10
CA GLU A 178 -13.74 14.55 -5.65
C GLU A 178 -13.99 13.33 -4.73
N LYS A 179 -14.23 12.14 -5.29
CA LYS A 179 -14.81 11.02 -4.52
C LYS A 179 -13.81 10.20 -3.71
N THR A 180 -12.59 10.04 -4.20
CA THR A 180 -11.64 9.04 -3.64
C THR A 180 -10.54 9.61 -2.79
N HIS A 181 -10.35 10.93 -2.74
CA HIS A 181 -9.22 11.54 -2.05
C HIS A 181 -9.58 12.82 -1.31
N ARG A 182 -8.83 13.11 -0.26
CA ARG A 182 -8.96 14.31 0.58
C ARG A 182 -7.59 14.89 0.88
N HIS A 183 -7.57 16.10 1.42
CA HIS A 183 -6.38 16.69 1.98
C HIS A 183 -5.88 15.90 3.21
N SER A 184 -4.69 15.32 3.08
CA SER A 184 -4.08 14.30 3.93
C SER A 184 -4.05 14.63 5.43
N TYR A 185 -3.40 15.72 5.81
CA TYR A 185 -3.25 16.12 7.22
C TYR A 185 -4.30 17.14 7.69
N GLY A 186 -5.11 17.65 6.77
CA GLY A 186 -6.24 18.52 7.05
C GLY A 186 -5.94 19.79 7.87
N PRO A 187 -6.97 20.34 8.54
CA PRO A 187 -6.90 21.64 9.20
C PRO A 187 -6.19 21.54 10.55
N SER A 188 -5.37 22.53 10.90
CA SER A 188 -4.52 22.52 12.10
C SER A 188 -4.36 23.90 12.75
N ILE A 189 -3.69 23.98 13.91
CA ILE A 189 -3.34 25.25 14.55
C ILE A 189 -1.81 25.32 14.62
N GLY A 190 -1.23 26.42 14.15
CA GLY A 190 0.21 26.65 14.21
C GLY A 190 0.71 26.91 15.63
N ASP A 191 2.03 26.83 15.83
CA ASP A 191 2.70 27.08 17.11
C ASP A 191 2.50 28.54 17.58
N ASP A 192 2.29 29.46 16.63
CA ASP A 192 1.93 30.86 16.87
C ASP A 192 0.48 31.06 17.38
N GLY A 193 -0.34 30.00 17.37
CA GLY A 193 -1.74 29.98 17.77
C GLY A 193 -2.73 30.40 16.68
N THR A 194 -2.26 30.70 15.47
CA THR A 194 -3.09 31.06 14.31
C THR A 194 -3.58 29.80 13.57
N PRO A 195 -4.61 29.92 12.73
CA PRO A 195 -4.98 28.85 11.80
C PRO A 195 -3.82 28.40 10.88
N ALA A 196 -3.76 27.10 10.58
CA ALA A 196 -2.79 26.52 9.65
C ALA A 196 -3.35 25.23 9.01
N GLY A 197 -2.60 24.62 8.09
CA GLY A 197 -3.06 23.49 7.30
C GLY A 197 -4.23 23.88 6.39
N TYR A 198 -4.96 22.89 5.90
CA TYR A 198 -5.94 23.07 4.84
C TYR A 198 -7.29 22.46 5.24
N PRO A 199 -8.43 23.02 4.80
CA PRO A 199 -9.69 22.29 4.77
C PRO A 199 -9.52 20.89 4.14
N ARG A 200 -10.31 19.90 4.57
CA ARG A 200 -10.18 18.51 4.10
C ARG A 200 -10.50 18.35 2.61
N ASP A 201 -11.38 19.20 2.11
CA ASP A 201 -11.85 19.32 0.73
C ASP A 201 -10.94 20.20 -0.15
N ASN A 202 -9.92 20.86 0.40
CA ASN A 202 -9.03 21.72 -0.38
C ASN A 202 -7.85 20.91 -0.90
N THR A 203 -8.02 20.23 -2.03
CA THR A 203 -7.03 19.37 -2.69
C THR A 203 -7.18 19.46 -4.22
N ASP A 204 -6.21 18.95 -4.97
CA ASP A 204 -6.22 18.97 -6.45
C ASP A 204 -7.22 17.91 -6.94
N HIS A 205 -8.32 18.36 -7.54
CA HIS A 205 -9.39 17.51 -8.04
C HIS A 205 -9.31 17.27 -9.55
N ASP A 206 -8.26 17.75 -10.22
CA ASP A 206 -8.10 17.66 -11.67
C ASP A 206 -7.73 16.23 -12.08
N MET A 207 -8.68 15.54 -12.71
CA MET A 207 -8.43 14.32 -13.47
C MET A 207 -8.11 14.70 -14.90
N THR A 208 -6.82 14.67 -15.26
CA THR A 208 -6.37 14.94 -16.63
C THR A 208 -6.26 13.65 -17.42
N VAL A 209 -6.89 13.60 -18.61
CA VAL A 209 -6.77 12.50 -19.56
C VAL A 209 -6.18 13.02 -20.87
N ILE A 210 -5.08 12.40 -21.32
CA ILE A 210 -4.50 12.60 -22.65
C ILE A 210 -4.66 11.31 -23.44
N ARG A 211 -5.33 11.39 -24.58
CA ARG A 211 -5.73 10.27 -25.41
C ARG A 211 -4.93 10.22 -26.70
N PHE A 212 -4.40 9.05 -27.02
CA PHE A 212 -3.67 8.76 -28.26
C PHE A 212 -4.45 7.73 -29.06
N ASP A 213 -4.86 8.07 -30.29
CA ASP A 213 -5.48 7.14 -31.23
C ASP A 213 -4.54 6.85 -32.40
N ASP A 214 -4.32 5.56 -32.72
CA ASP A 214 -3.71 5.10 -33.96
C ASP A 214 -4.56 5.51 -35.17
N ILE A 215 -3.97 6.28 -36.07
CA ILE A 215 -4.58 6.75 -37.31
C ILE A 215 -3.88 6.17 -38.54
N SER A 216 -3.28 4.97 -38.42
CA SER A 216 -2.81 4.20 -39.57
C SER A 216 -3.93 3.96 -40.60
N ASP A 217 -5.18 3.92 -40.12
CA ASP A 217 -6.40 4.08 -40.91
C ASP A 217 -7.18 5.31 -40.39
N PRO A 218 -7.03 6.50 -41.02
CA PRO A 218 -7.70 7.72 -40.57
C PRO A 218 -9.23 7.66 -40.60
N GLY A 219 -9.82 6.76 -41.39
CA GLY A 219 -11.27 6.55 -41.45
C GLY A 219 -11.80 5.73 -40.27
N ASN A 220 -10.92 5.05 -39.54
CA ASN A 220 -11.27 4.24 -38.38
C ASN A 220 -10.16 4.31 -37.31
N PRO A 221 -9.98 5.48 -36.64
CA PRO A 221 -9.00 5.65 -35.59
C PRO A 221 -9.22 4.64 -34.46
N LYS A 222 -8.14 4.01 -33.98
CA LYS A 222 -8.20 3.04 -32.88
C LYS A 222 -7.50 3.57 -31.64
N PRO A 223 -8.08 3.42 -30.44
CA PRO A 223 -7.37 3.78 -29.20
C PRO A 223 -6.02 3.06 -29.09
N LEU A 224 -4.97 3.78 -28.68
CA LEU A 224 -3.62 3.24 -28.51
C LEU A 224 -3.16 3.34 -27.04
N ALA A 225 -3.28 4.53 -26.46
CA ALA A 225 -2.83 4.81 -25.10
C ALA A 225 -3.64 5.92 -24.44
N ASN A 226 -3.74 5.84 -23.11
CA ASN A 226 -4.24 6.91 -22.26
C ASN A 226 -3.10 7.30 -21.31
N LEU A 227 -2.75 8.57 -21.22
CA LEU A 227 -1.94 9.10 -20.12
C LEU A 227 -2.88 9.81 -19.15
N VAL A 228 -2.92 9.34 -17.91
CA VAL A 228 -3.84 9.82 -16.88
C VAL A 228 -3.04 10.36 -15.71
N ASN A 229 -3.32 11.60 -15.30
CA ASN A 229 -2.67 12.27 -14.18
C ASN A 229 -3.71 12.63 -13.12
N PHE A 230 -3.47 12.20 -11.88
CA PHE A 230 -4.37 12.48 -10.75
C PHE A 230 -3.65 12.28 -9.41
N PRO A 231 -3.96 13.06 -8.36
CA PRO A 231 -3.28 12.97 -7.07
C PRO A 231 -3.98 12.02 -6.09
N LEU A 232 -3.45 10.81 -5.88
CA LEU A 232 -3.97 9.90 -4.85
C LEU A 232 -2.93 8.91 -4.35
N HIS A 233 -2.61 8.99 -3.05
CA HIS A 233 -1.78 8.00 -2.35
C HIS A 233 -2.40 6.58 -2.48
N PRO A 234 -1.66 5.59 -3.01
CA PRO A 234 -2.08 4.18 -3.00
C PRO A 234 -1.93 3.56 -1.61
N GLU A 235 -2.92 3.87 -0.77
CA GLU A 235 -3.05 3.41 0.62
C GLU A 235 -4.46 2.87 0.89
N PHE A 236 -5.06 2.23 -0.11
CA PHE A 236 -6.35 1.56 0.10
C PHE A 236 -6.14 0.28 0.90
N LEU A 237 -4.95 -0.31 0.86
CA LEU A 237 -4.65 -1.60 1.48
C LEU A 237 -3.89 -1.45 2.81
N ASP A 238 -4.03 -2.45 3.69
CA ASP A 238 -3.16 -2.69 4.85
C ASP A 238 -2.04 -3.72 4.50
N GLY A 239 -1.94 -4.07 3.20
CA GLY A 239 -0.86 -4.84 2.59
C GLY A 239 -0.94 -6.36 2.77
N ASN A 240 -1.52 -6.87 3.87
CA ASN A 240 -1.72 -8.32 4.15
C ASN A 240 -0.50 -9.24 3.93
N ASP A 241 0.72 -8.70 3.91
CA ASP A 241 1.94 -9.34 3.39
C ASP A 241 1.76 -9.99 1.99
N LEU A 242 0.98 -9.38 1.10
CA LEU A 242 0.81 -9.78 -0.32
C LEU A 242 1.23 -8.64 -1.23
N ILE A 243 2.00 -8.94 -2.27
CA ILE A 243 2.35 -7.95 -3.29
C ILE A 243 1.08 -7.50 -4.01
N SER A 244 0.87 -6.19 -4.16
CA SER A 244 -0.32 -5.64 -4.80
C SER A 244 -0.02 -4.31 -5.49
N ALA A 245 -0.73 -4.04 -6.58
CA ALA A 245 -0.80 -2.74 -7.26
C ALA A 245 -1.73 -1.74 -6.54
N ASP A 246 -2.32 -2.09 -5.39
CA ASP A 246 -3.29 -1.25 -4.67
C ASP A 246 -4.52 -0.93 -5.55
N TYR A 247 -5.18 0.21 -5.40
CA TYR A 247 -6.33 0.61 -6.23
C TYR A 247 -5.99 0.72 -7.73
N LEU A 248 -4.71 0.86 -8.09
CA LEU A 248 -4.28 0.97 -9.49
C LEU A 248 -4.43 -0.34 -10.26
N GLY A 249 -4.33 -1.49 -9.57
CA GLY A 249 -4.60 -2.80 -10.17
C GLY A 249 -5.99 -2.87 -10.82
N PRO A 250 -7.07 -2.69 -10.04
CA PRO A 250 -8.42 -2.68 -10.59
C PRO A 250 -8.70 -1.47 -11.49
N LEU A 251 -8.21 -0.27 -11.15
CA LEU A 251 -8.41 0.92 -11.99
C LEU A 251 -7.86 0.73 -13.40
N GLU A 252 -6.58 0.36 -13.54
CA GLU A 252 -5.99 0.19 -14.85
C GLU A 252 -6.57 -1.02 -15.60
N ARG A 253 -7.02 -2.08 -14.89
CA ARG A 253 -7.78 -3.18 -15.50
C ARG A 253 -9.03 -2.64 -16.20
N MET A 254 -9.86 -1.90 -15.47
CA MET A 254 -11.13 -1.39 -15.97
C MET A 254 -10.93 -0.37 -17.10
N VAL A 255 -9.99 0.57 -16.96
CA VAL A 255 -9.73 1.58 -18.00
C VAL A 255 -9.14 0.93 -19.26
N ASP A 256 -8.17 0.00 -19.12
CA ASP A 256 -7.56 -0.67 -20.29
C ASP A 256 -8.62 -1.45 -21.08
N ARG A 257 -9.53 -2.15 -20.40
CA ARG A 257 -10.60 -2.94 -21.03
C ARG A 257 -11.68 -2.06 -21.67
N ARG A 258 -12.16 -1.02 -20.98
CA ARG A 258 -13.21 -0.11 -21.49
C ARG A 258 -12.77 0.74 -22.67
N THR A 259 -11.51 1.14 -22.69
CA THR A 259 -10.96 2.01 -23.74
C THR A 259 -10.18 1.26 -24.82
N GLU A 260 -9.89 -0.03 -24.61
CA GLU A 260 -9.02 -0.86 -25.45
C GLU A 260 -7.60 -0.28 -25.65
N ALA A 261 -7.15 0.60 -24.74
CA ALA A 261 -5.87 1.31 -24.81
C ALA A 261 -5.00 1.03 -23.57
N VAL A 262 -3.67 1.17 -23.72
CA VAL A 262 -2.76 1.04 -22.56
C VAL A 262 -2.81 2.32 -21.72
N THR A 263 -3.24 2.19 -20.46
CA THR A 263 -3.24 3.31 -19.51
C THR A 263 -1.87 3.49 -18.88
N ILE A 264 -1.33 4.71 -18.92
CA ILE A 264 -0.11 5.16 -18.23
C ILE A 264 -0.57 6.12 -17.13
N TRP A 265 -0.36 5.74 -15.88
CA TRP A 265 -0.73 6.56 -14.72
C TRP A 265 0.44 7.42 -14.23
N THR A 266 0.19 8.68 -13.91
CA THR A 266 1.14 9.57 -13.24
C THR A 266 0.50 10.23 -12.02
N GLN A 267 1.32 10.52 -11.01
CA GLN A 267 0.87 11.21 -9.80
C GLN A 267 0.97 12.72 -10.00
N SER A 268 -0.06 13.46 -9.59
CA SER A 268 -0.02 14.93 -9.46
C SER A 268 0.49 15.32 -8.05
N ALA A 269 -0.20 16.26 -7.39
CA ALA A 269 -0.09 16.71 -6.01
C ALA A 269 -0.35 15.61 -4.94
N VAL A 270 0.27 14.43 -5.10
CA VAL A 270 0.07 13.27 -4.23
C VAL A 270 0.49 13.58 -2.80
N GLY A 271 1.52 14.41 -2.56
CA GLY A 271 2.08 14.73 -1.25
C GLY A 271 1.06 15.29 -0.24
N THR A 272 -0.06 15.82 -0.72
CA THR A 272 -1.18 16.31 0.09
C THR A 272 -2.48 15.54 -0.07
N SER A 273 -2.52 14.45 -0.84
CA SER A 273 -3.77 13.76 -1.25
C SER A 273 -3.79 12.31 -0.78
N GLU A 274 -4.66 12.00 0.20
CA GLU A 274 -4.82 10.66 0.79
C GLU A 274 -6.21 10.06 0.49
N PRO A 275 -6.36 8.73 0.51
CA PRO A 275 -7.65 8.07 0.27
C PRO A 275 -8.75 8.58 1.18
N MET A 276 -9.96 8.78 0.67
CA MET A 276 -11.13 9.27 1.42
C MET A 276 -11.44 8.40 2.65
N ASN A 277 -12.06 9.03 3.65
CA ASN A 277 -12.63 8.36 4.80
C ASN A 277 -13.93 9.10 5.19
N SER A 278 -14.69 8.50 6.10
CA SER A 278 -16.00 9.02 6.53
C SER A 278 -15.91 10.26 7.45
N ASP A 279 -14.81 11.02 7.40
CA ASP A 279 -14.68 12.32 8.07
C ASP A 279 -15.13 13.51 7.18
N VAL A 280 -15.25 13.29 5.86
CA VAL A 280 -15.71 14.27 4.86
C VAL A 280 -17.14 14.01 4.39
N PHE A 281 -17.46 12.76 4.02
CA PHE A 281 -18.75 12.36 3.45
C PHE A 281 -19.62 11.61 4.46
N ASP A 282 -20.93 11.53 4.19
CA ASP A 282 -21.80 10.69 5.02
C ASP A 282 -21.44 9.21 4.79
N PRO A 283 -21.36 8.38 5.86
CA PRO A 283 -21.06 6.96 5.72
C PRO A 283 -21.92 6.23 4.67
N SER A 284 -23.18 6.66 4.48
CA SER A 284 -24.11 6.08 3.48
C SER A 284 -23.65 6.22 2.03
N GLU A 285 -22.68 7.10 1.75
CA GLU A 285 -22.07 7.22 0.43
C GLU A 285 -20.99 6.15 0.18
N ARG A 286 -20.56 5.46 1.25
CA ARG A 286 -19.53 4.41 1.25
C ARG A 286 -18.18 4.86 0.68
N LEU A 287 -17.91 6.16 0.72
CA LEU A 287 -16.64 6.79 0.30
C LEU A 287 -15.60 6.72 1.43
N ASP A 288 -15.30 5.50 1.88
CA ASP A 288 -14.25 5.22 2.85
C ASP A 288 -13.30 4.19 2.23
N PHE A 289 -12.05 4.58 2.03
CA PHE A 289 -11.07 3.83 1.23
C PHE A 289 -9.76 3.59 1.97
N SER A 290 -9.38 4.48 2.88
CA SER A 290 -8.14 4.37 3.64
C SER A 290 -8.06 3.06 4.42
N HIS A 291 -7.16 2.17 3.99
CA HIS A 291 -6.97 0.83 4.55
C HIS A 291 -8.26 -0.01 4.60
N ARG A 292 -9.09 0.08 3.56
CA ARG A 292 -10.32 -0.73 3.37
C ARG A 292 -10.16 -1.93 2.45
N GLU A 293 -8.94 -2.18 2.03
CA GLU A 293 -8.50 -3.40 1.37
C GLU A 293 -9.24 -3.64 0.03
N TYR A 294 -9.28 -4.89 -0.44
CA TYR A 294 -9.42 -5.20 -1.86
C TYR A 294 -10.79 -4.85 -2.47
N GLY A 295 -11.90 -5.19 -1.81
CA GLY A 295 -13.24 -4.88 -2.34
C GLY A 295 -13.46 -3.37 -2.49
N GLN A 296 -12.95 -2.59 -1.55
CA GLN A 296 -13.07 -1.15 -1.57
C GLN A 296 -12.06 -0.47 -2.51
N ALA A 297 -10.92 -1.11 -2.76
CA ALA A 297 -10.03 -0.76 -3.88
C ALA A 297 -10.68 -0.98 -5.25
N ASP A 298 -11.43 -2.07 -5.44
CA ASP A 298 -12.25 -2.27 -6.66
C ASP A 298 -13.33 -1.17 -6.79
N TYR A 299 -14.00 -0.77 -5.69
CA TYR A 299 -15.00 0.30 -5.73
C TYR A 299 -14.41 1.67 -6.08
N GLY A 300 -13.33 2.08 -5.41
CA GLY A 300 -12.66 3.33 -5.74
C GLY A 300 -12.08 3.33 -7.16
N GLY A 301 -11.49 2.21 -7.58
CA GLY A 301 -11.03 2.00 -8.96
C GLY A 301 -12.16 2.15 -9.99
N SER A 302 -13.35 1.63 -9.70
CA SER A 302 -14.54 1.76 -10.57
C SER A 302 -15.00 3.22 -10.69
N LEU A 303 -15.12 3.94 -9.57
CA LEU A 303 -15.49 5.36 -9.58
C LEU A 303 -14.50 6.20 -10.40
N MET A 304 -13.21 5.90 -10.29
CA MET A 304 -12.15 6.56 -11.04
C MET A 304 -12.17 6.16 -12.53
N ALA A 305 -12.41 4.89 -12.84
CA ALA A 305 -12.53 4.41 -14.22
C ALA A 305 -13.71 5.06 -14.95
N ASP A 306 -14.85 5.22 -14.27
CA ASP A 306 -16.02 5.94 -14.80
C ASP A 306 -15.68 7.41 -15.13
N ALA A 307 -14.93 8.09 -14.25
CA ALA A 307 -14.49 9.46 -14.47
C ALA A 307 -13.50 9.56 -15.65
N VAL A 308 -12.50 8.68 -15.70
CA VAL A 308 -11.53 8.62 -16.80
C VAL A 308 -12.23 8.34 -18.13
N GLU A 309 -13.14 7.38 -18.17
CA GLU A 309 -13.88 7.04 -19.38
C GLU A 309 -14.78 8.18 -19.87
N LYS A 310 -15.47 8.87 -18.95
CA LYS A 310 -16.25 10.06 -19.29
C LYS A 310 -15.37 11.11 -19.95
N THR A 311 -14.26 11.50 -19.33
CA THR A 311 -13.34 12.51 -19.86
C THR A 311 -12.71 12.06 -21.18
N TRP A 312 -12.40 10.77 -21.30
CA TRP A 312 -11.90 10.16 -22.53
C TRP A 312 -12.89 10.25 -23.71
N ARG A 313 -14.20 10.13 -23.43
CA ARG A 313 -15.27 10.32 -24.43
C ARG A 313 -15.49 11.79 -24.76
N ASP A 314 -15.46 12.67 -23.75
CA ASP A 314 -15.59 14.12 -23.93
C ASP A 314 -14.52 14.69 -24.89
N ILE A 315 -13.31 14.13 -24.88
CA ILE A 315 -12.24 14.47 -25.84
C ILE A 315 -12.65 14.16 -27.29
N ALA A 316 -13.26 13.00 -27.52
CA ALA A 316 -13.67 12.58 -28.87
C ALA A 316 -14.90 13.34 -29.37
N ASP A 317 -15.85 13.61 -28.47
CA ASP A 317 -17.10 14.29 -28.80
C ASP A 317 -16.92 15.82 -28.86
N GLY A 318 -15.80 16.34 -28.34
CA GLY A 318 -15.56 17.77 -28.24
C GLY A 318 -16.48 18.45 -27.24
N THR A 319 -16.83 17.75 -26.17
CA THR A 319 -17.73 18.20 -25.09
C THR A 319 -17.01 18.24 -23.74
N PRO A 320 -15.86 18.93 -23.62
CA PRO A 320 -15.13 19.00 -22.36
C PRO A 320 -16.00 19.63 -21.27
N GLU A 321 -15.76 19.23 -20.02
CA GLU A 321 -16.36 19.86 -18.85
C GLU A 321 -15.92 21.33 -18.72
N ASP A 322 -14.63 21.60 -18.98
CA ASP A 322 -14.05 22.93 -19.04
C ASP A 322 -13.44 23.21 -20.44
N PRO A 323 -14.01 24.14 -21.24
CA PRO A 323 -13.49 24.52 -22.54
C PRO A 323 -12.08 25.13 -22.53
N ASP A 324 -11.66 25.74 -21.42
CA ASP A 324 -10.34 26.37 -21.29
C ASP A 324 -9.25 25.31 -21.05
N HIS A 325 -9.60 24.21 -20.37
CA HIS A 325 -8.75 23.03 -20.14
C HIS A 325 -9.03 21.89 -21.15
N TYR A 326 -9.13 22.23 -22.43
CA TYR A 326 -9.38 21.29 -23.52
C TYR A 326 -8.49 21.51 -24.76
N VAL A 327 -7.85 20.43 -25.20
CA VAL A 327 -7.07 20.36 -26.44
C VAL A 327 -7.75 19.36 -27.40
N PRO A 328 -8.29 19.82 -28.54
CA PRO A 328 -8.92 18.94 -29.51
C PRO A 328 -7.89 18.03 -30.19
N PHE A 329 -8.38 16.98 -30.86
CA PHE A 329 -7.51 16.07 -31.60
C PHE A 329 -6.66 16.79 -32.66
N THR A 330 -5.35 16.53 -32.60
CA THR A 330 -4.34 17.06 -33.51
C THR A 330 -3.38 15.95 -33.95
N THR A 331 -2.80 16.10 -35.14
CA THR A 331 -1.93 15.10 -35.79
C THR A 331 -0.48 15.57 -35.94
N ASP A 332 -0.25 16.85 -35.69
CA ASP A 332 0.98 17.56 -35.99
C ASP A 332 1.19 18.68 -34.97
N GLU A 333 1.84 18.35 -33.85
CA GLU A 333 2.16 19.33 -32.80
C GLU A 333 3.66 19.48 -32.59
N PRO A 334 4.13 20.68 -32.22
CA PRO A 334 5.46 20.86 -31.68
C PRO A 334 5.63 20.01 -30.41
N VAL A 335 6.69 19.23 -30.39
CA VAL A 335 7.12 18.50 -29.20
C VAL A 335 8.47 19.04 -28.76
N GLY A 336 8.64 19.25 -27.47
CA GLY A 336 9.93 19.60 -26.89
C GLY A 336 10.10 18.96 -25.53
N VAL A 337 11.34 18.63 -25.17
CA VAL A 337 11.71 18.16 -23.84
C VAL A 337 12.93 18.94 -23.38
N VAL A 338 12.92 19.35 -22.12
CA VAL A 338 14.09 19.87 -21.44
C VAL A 338 14.30 19.07 -20.17
N ASP A 339 15.51 18.53 -20.03
CA ASP A 339 16.01 17.81 -18.88
C ASP A 339 17.09 18.64 -18.18
N LYS A 340 16.95 18.87 -16.86
CA LYS A 340 17.90 19.72 -16.15
C LYS A 340 18.07 19.33 -14.69
N TYR A 341 19.32 19.42 -14.22
CA TYR A 341 19.70 19.30 -12.83
C TYR A 341 19.98 20.67 -12.23
N TYR A 342 19.47 20.91 -11.02
CA TYR A 342 19.60 22.17 -10.30
C TYR A 342 20.37 21.97 -8.99
N PRO A 343 21.25 22.91 -8.60
CA PRO A 343 22.16 22.72 -7.47
C PRO A 343 21.47 22.79 -6.09
N GLY A 344 20.19 23.17 -6.03
CA GLY A 344 19.48 23.54 -4.81
C GLY A 344 19.64 25.03 -4.48
N PRO A 345 18.83 25.57 -3.56
CA PRO A 345 18.92 26.95 -3.10
C PRO A 345 20.29 27.34 -2.57
N LEU A 346 20.64 28.63 -2.61
CA LEU A 346 21.91 29.13 -2.07
C LEU A 346 22.10 28.83 -0.57
N THR A 347 21.02 28.86 0.21
CA THR A 347 21.04 28.55 1.64
C THR A 347 21.01 27.05 1.95
N HIS A 348 20.50 26.27 1.00
CA HIS A 348 20.40 24.82 1.08
C HIS A 348 21.03 24.17 -0.15
N PRO A 349 22.36 24.29 -0.35
CA PRO A 349 23.04 23.70 -1.51
C PRO A 349 23.20 22.18 -1.38
N TYR A 350 22.53 21.56 -0.42
CA TYR A 350 22.43 20.12 -0.19
C TYR A 350 21.07 19.84 0.47
N PRO A 351 20.50 18.64 0.30
CA PRO A 351 19.22 18.32 0.93
C PRO A 351 19.41 18.05 2.43
N GLY A 352 18.43 18.49 3.21
CA GLY A 352 18.30 18.30 4.66
C GLY A 352 17.16 17.38 5.07
N VAL A 353 17.03 17.16 6.38
CA VAL A 353 15.96 16.40 7.06
C VAL A 353 15.71 16.99 8.46
N SER A 354 14.51 16.72 8.99
CA SER A 354 13.95 17.13 10.28
C SER A 354 13.50 18.57 10.38
N ASN A 355 14.33 19.54 9.99
CA ASN A 355 13.95 20.97 9.93
C ASN A 355 13.32 21.49 11.23
N CYS A 356 13.96 21.27 12.37
CA CYS A 356 13.42 21.58 13.68
C CYS A 356 13.39 23.08 13.96
N ARG A 357 12.32 23.55 14.64
CA ARG A 357 12.19 24.96 15.05
C ARG A 357 13.33 25.41 15.96
N THR A 358 14.02 26.50 15.59
CA THR A 358 15.14 27.06 16.37
C THR A 358 14.69 27.56 17.75
N ASP A 359 13.50 28.15 17.86
CA ASP A 359 12.98 28.67 19.14
C ASP A 359 12.80 27.60 20.22
N THR A 360 12.56 26.34 19.84
CA THR A 360 12.49 25.24 20.81
C THR A 360 13.83 25.07 21.55
N THR A 361 14.95 25.29 20.84
CA THR A 361 16.30 25.27 21.40
C THR A 361 16.51 26.44 22.34
N PHE A 362 16.15 27.67 21.94
CA PHE A 362 16.27 28.83 22.81
C PHE A 362 15.39 28.73 24.07
N GLY A 363 14.25 28.06 23.96
CA GLY A 363 13.36 27.70 25.07
C GLY A 363 13.89 26.61 26.01
N GLY A 364 15.07 26.05 25.77
CA GLY A 364 15.70 25.02 26.61
C GLY A 364 15.29 23.58 26.28
N ASN A 365 14.61 23.37 25.14
CA ASN A 365 14.20 22.06 24.63
C ASN A 365 14.71 21.85 23.19
N PRO A 366 16.04 21.75 22.99
CA PRO A 366 16.59 21.43 21.68
C PRO A 366 16.01 20.12 21.15
N GLN A 367 15.58 20.15 19.90
CA GLN A 367 15.17 18.97 19.15
C GLN A 367 16.38 18.37 18.46
N LEU A 368 16.46 17.04 18.39
CA LEU A 368 17.48 16.36 17.62
C LEU A 368 16.94 16.07 16.22
N PRO A 369 17.69 16.42 15.16
CA PRO A 369 17.54 15.76 13.87
C PRO A 369 17.90 14.28 14.07
N VAL A 370 16.95 13.37 13.85
CA VAL A 370 17.16 11.94 14.13
C VAL A 370 17.60 11.24 12.85
N VAL A 371 18.77 10.59 12.88
CA VAL A 371 19.20 9.72 11.78
C VAL A 371 18.20 8.56 11.64
N GLY A 372 17.43 8.56 10.55
CA GLY A 372 16.48 7.50 10.21
C GLY A 372 15.02 7.71 10.64
N LEU A 373 14.68 8.84 11.29
CA LEU A 373 13.29 9.23 11.56
C LEU A 373 13.14 10.73 11.23
N PRO A 374 12.16 11.12 10.41
CA PRO A 374 12.03 12.51 9.98
C PRO A 374 11.76 13.45 11.16
N ASP A 375 10.90 13.04 12.11
CA ASP A 375 10.36 13.97 13.12
C ASP A 375 11.39 14.55 14.09
N CYS A 376 11.22 15.84 14.38
CA CYS A 376 11.91 16.53 15.46
C CYS A 376 11.50 15.97 16.82
N GLN A 377 12.49 15.55 17.60
CA GLN A 377 12.26 14.98 18.93
C GLN A 377 13.19 15.59 19.96
N GLY A 378 12.66 15.91 21.13
CA GLY A 378 13.46 16.43 22.23
C GLY A 378 14.58 15.44 22.57
N VAL A 379 15.75 15.94 22.97
CA VAL A 379 16.99 15.15 23.15
C VAL A 379 16.77 13.80 23.84
N GLN A 380 16.00 13.77 24.93
CA GLN A 380 15.74 12.52 25.64
C GLN A 380 14.90 11.53 24.82
N SER A 381 13.89 12.00 24.09
CA SER A 381 13.07 11.15 23.22
C SER A 381 13.90 10.60 22.06
N GLY A 382 14.69 11.45 21.39
CA GLY A 382 15.57 11.02 20.31
C GLY A 382 16.61 9.99 20.78
N LEU A 383 17.24 10.20 21.94
CA LEU A 383 18.15 9.22 22.54
C LEU A 383 17.44 7.91 22.93
N ASN A 384 16.18 7.97 23.34
CA ASN A 384 15.39 6.76 23.62
C ASN A 384 15.04 6.00 22.33
N ALA A 385 14.69 6.72 21.27
CA ALA A 385 14.40 6.16 19.95
C ALA A 385 15.66 5.48 19.38
N LEU A 386 16.79 6.18 19.36
CA LEU A 386 18.09 5.65 18.93
C LEU A 386 18.51 4.43 19.77
N ALA A 387 18.37 4.50 21.10
CA ALA A 387 18.64 3.35 21.97
C ALA A 387 17.71 2.17 21.65
N GLY A 388 16.46 2.44 21.28
CA GLY A 388 15.50 1.45 20.79
C GLY A 388 15.98 0.75 19.51
N GLU A 389 16.37 1.53 18.50
CA GLU A 389 16.87 1.06 17.21
C GLU A 389 18.13 0.19 17.35
N ILE A 390 19.12 0.63 18.13
CA ILE A 390 20.38 -0.12 18.30
C ILE A 390 20.30 -1.19 19.40
N GLY A 391 19.13 -1.40 20.01
CA GLY A 391 18.93 -2.38 21.09
C GLY A 391 19.68 -2.08 22.39
N ALA A 392 20.08 -0.82 22.62
CA ALA A 392 20.76 -0.34 23.82
C ALA A 392 19.74 0.06 24.92
N PRO A 393 20.12 0.00 26.22
CA PRO A 393 19.31 0.63 27.26
C PRO A 393 19.31 2.16 27.07
N PRO A 394 18.16 2.84 27.25
CA PRO A 394 18.11 4.30 27.15
C PRO A 394 19.04 4.93 28.20
N PRO A 395 19.74 6.03 27.85
CA PRO A 395 20.65 6.70 28.77
C PRO A 395 19.90 7.17 30.04
N PRO A 396 20.45 6.96 31.24
CA PRO A 396 19.83 7.40 32.49
C PRO A 396 19.98 8.90 32.70
N GLY A 397 18.87 9.59 33.00
CA GLY A 397 18.83 11.03 33.28
C GLY A 397 17.89 11.74 32.31
N GLY A 398 17.22 12.81 32.75
CA GLY A 398 16.55 13.72 31.82
C GLY A 398 17.54 14.80 31.44
N VAL A 399 17.89 14.91 30.16
CA VAL A 399 18.68 16.04 29.66
C VAL A 399 17.74 17.25 29.57
N SER A 400 18.00 18.30 30.36
CA SER A 400 17.26 19.56 30.34
C SER A 400 18.26 20.69 30.16
N PHE A 401 17.99 21.60 29.23
CA PHE A 401 18.81 22.78 29.01
C PHE A 401 18.09 23.99 29.62
N PRO A 402 18.79 24.91 30.29
CA PRO A 402 18.17 26.17 30.69
C PRO A 402 17.83 26.98 29.44
N GLY A 403 16.58 27.48 29.35
CA GLY A 403 16.20 28.41 28.30
C GLY A 403 16.97 29.73 28.42
N THR A 404 17.24 30.36 27.29
CA THR A 404 18.00 31.62 27.23
C THR A 404 17.14 32.85 27.53
N GLY A 405 15.81 32.71 27.41
CA GLY A 405 14.87 33.84 27.46
C GLY A 405 14.89 34.71 26.20
N LEU A 406 15.65 34.32 25.17
CA LEU A 406 15.70 34.94 23.85
C LEU A 406 14.92 34.09 22.84
N THR A 407 14.59 34.68 21.71
CA THR A 407 13.91 34.07 20.55
C THR A 407 14.63 34.42 19.25
N THR A 408 14.29 33.76 18.13
CA THR A 408 14.74 34.18 16.79
C THR A 408 14.38 35.65 16.51
N ASP A 409 13.13 36.04 16.82
CA ASP A 409 12.63 37.41 16.66
C ASP A 409 13.50 38.45 17.41
N ASP A 410 14.00 38.14 18.62
CA ASP A 410 14.88 39.04 19.39
C ASP A 410 16.21 39.36 18.67
N PHE A 411 16.75 38.40 17.92
CA PHE A 411 17.98 38.60 17.14
C PHE A 411 17.68 39.35 15.84
N GLN A 412 16.60 38.97 15.16
CA GLN A 412 16.18 39.57 13.89
C GLN A 412 15.81 41.05 14.06
N ALA A 413 15.15 41.43 15.17
CA ALA A 413 14.88 42.82 15.54
C ALA A 413 16.16 43.68 15.71
N ARG A 414 17.33 43.04 15.88
CA ARG A 414 18.65 43.70 15.96
C ARG A 414 19.44 43.61 14.65
N GLY A 415 18.81 43.13 13.57
CA GLY A 415 19.44 42.93 12.26
C GLY A 415 20.40 41.74 12.21
N ILE A 416 20.27 40.78 13.14
CA ILE A 416 21.10 39.57 13.17
C ILE A 416 20.26 38.42 12.57
N PRO A 417 20.60 37.91 11.37
CA PRO A 417 19.87 36.78 10.80
C PRO A 417 20.20 35.50 11.58
N VAL A 418 19.17 34.91 12.17
CA VAL A 418 19.20 33.59 12.78
C VAL A 418 18.17 32.71 12.06
N PRO A 419 18.55 31.53 11.55
CA PRO A 419 17.60 30.65 10.86
C PRO A 419 16.42 30.26 11.74
N GLU A 420 15.21 30.27 11.18
CA GLU A 420 13.99 29.83 11.85
C GLU A 420 14.00 28.33 12.18
N ASN A 421 14.76 27.56 11.38
CA ASN A 421 14.79 26.11 11.44
C ASN A 421 16.22 25.59 11.26
N TYR A 422 16.52 24.41 11.80
CA TYR A 422 17.78 23.70 11.60
C TYR A 422 17.55 22.22 11.32
N GLY A 423 18.39 21.62 10.48
CA GLY A 423 18.28 20.21 10.09
C GLY A 423 19.61 19.48 10.06
N ALA A 424 19.60 18.25 9.57
CA ALA A 424 20.80 17.48 9.24
C ALA A 424 20.83 17.17 7.73
N PRO A 425 22.02 17.00 7.11
CA PRO A 425 22.11 16.57 5.71
C PRO A 425 21.45 15.20 5.48
N SER A 426 20.78 15.03 4.34
CA SER A 426 20.04 13.80 3.97
C SER A 426 20.52 13.11 2.69
N TYR A 427 21.51 13.66 1.97
CA TYR A 427 22.10 13.02 0.79
C TYR A 427 22.67 11.63 1.14
N GLY A 428 22.26 10.59 0.39
CA GLY A 428 22.58 9.19 0.65
C GLY A 428 21.73 8.52 1.75
N ALA A 429 20.90 9.29 2.47
CA ALA A 429 19.89 8.77 3.38
C ALA A 429 18.50 8.76 2.72
N LEU A 430 18.13 9.84 2.02
CA LEU A 430 16.84 9.95 1.32
C LEU A 430 17.05 10.12 -0.20
N GLN A 431 17.78 11.17 -0.60
CA GLN A 431 18.10 11.45 -2.00
C GLN A 431 19.30 10.62 -2.47
N GLU A 432 19.26 10.19 -3.73
CA GLU A 432 20.38 9.50 -4.39
C GLU A 432 21.25 10.44 -5.24
N ASP A 433 20.72 11.60 -5.64
CA ASP A 433 21.48 12.74 -6.17
C ASP A 433 21.54 13.91 -5.16
N ILE A 434 22.60 14.72 -5.26
CA ILE A 434 22.78 15.93 -4.44
C ILE A 434 22.25 17.19 -5.14
N ASN A 435 21.66 17.01 -6.32
CA ASN A 435 21.01 18.03 -7.14
C ASN A 435 19.55 17.63 -7.37
N ILE A 436 18.71 18.60 -7.72
CA ILE A 436 17.29 18.38 -7.98
C ILE A 436 17.12 18.13 -9.48
N HIS A 437 16.47 17.02 -9.84
CA HIS A 437 16.23 16.64 -11.22
C HIS A 437 14.84 17.09 -11.65
N LEU A 438 14.77 18.08 -12.54
CA LEU A 438 13.51 18.62 -13.06
C LEU A 438 13.46 18.44 -14.58
N GLN A 439 12.26 18.13 -15.08
CA GLN A 439 12.00 18.01 -16.51
C GLN A 439 10.75 18.82 -16.88
N ALA A 440 10.69 19.26 -18.13
CA ALA A 440 9.45 19.76 -18.73
C ALA A 440 9.30 19.19 -20.14
N ILE A 441 8.08 18.81 -20.50
CA ILE A 441 7.74 18.25 -21.80
C ILE A 441 6.59 19.07 -22.38
N ARG A 442 6.74 19.52 -23.62
CA ARG A 442 5.68 20.18 -24.39
C ARG A 442 5.15 19.21 -25.44
N LEU A 443 3.84 19.11 -25.54
CA LEU A 443 3.11 18.49 -26.63
C LEU A 443 2.04 19.47 -27.11
N GLY A 444 2.39 20.31 -28.09
CA GLY A 444 1.51 21.36 -28.59
C GLY A 444 1.19 22.41 -27.52
N ASP A 445 -0.08 22.43 -27.12
CA ASP A 445 -0.64 23.28 -26.06
C ASP A 445 -0.82 22.56 -24.72
N ILE A 446 -0.23 21.36 -24.57
CA ILE A 446 -0.11 20.60 -23.32
C ILE A 446 1.32 20.74 -22.79
N LEU A 447 1.47 21.15 -21.53
CA LEU A 447 2.74 21.17 -20.80
C LEU A 447 2.71 20.07 -19.72
N PHE A 448 3.75 19.25 -19.65
CA PHE A 448 4.01 18.39 -18.50
C PHE A 448 5.19 18.99 -17.73
N THR A 449 5.00 19.23 -16.43
CA THR A 449 6.10 19.61 -15.53
C THR A 449 6.41 18.42 -14.63
N VAL A 450 7.67 18.01 -14.58
CA VAL A 450 8.06 16.75 -13.93
C VAL A 450 8.93 17.05 -12.73
N CYS A 451 8.39 16.78 -11.53
CA CYS A 451 9.03 17.00 -10.25
C CYS A 451 9.58 15.70 -9.66
N SER A 452 10.84 15.76 -9.23
CA SER A 452 11.48 14.73 -8.39
C SER A 452 11.04 14.79 -6.93
N CYS A 453 9.74 14.93 -6.65
CA CYS A 453 9.20 15.22 -5.32
C CYS A 453 7.82 14.61 -5.06
N GLU A 454 7.42 14.52 -3.77
CA GLU A 454 6.00 14.42 -3.42
C GLU A 454 5.38 15.82 -3.52
N GLU A 455 4.90 16.14 -4.72
CA GLU A 455 4.30 17.44 -5.05
C GLU A 455 3.04 17.71 -4.19
N TRP A 456 2.82 18.95 -3.79
CA TRP A 456 1.67 19.38 -2.99
C TRP A 456 0.65 20.13 -3.85
N TYR A 457 -0.58 20.23 -3.35
CA TYR A 457 -1.67 20.99 -3.96
C TYR A 457 -1.23 22.41 -4.32
N ASP A 458 -0.71 23.16 -3.33
CA ASP A 458 -0.28 24.54 -3.56
C ASP A 458 0.78 24.67 -4.67
N GLN A 459 1.65 23.66 -4.80
CA GLN A 459 2.71 23.63 -5.80
C GLN A 459 2.13 23.39 -7.21
N SER A 460 1.26 22.39 -7.35
CA SER A 460 0.56 22.04 -8.59
C SER A 460 -0.24 23.24 -9.11
N GLU A 461 -1.10 23.83 -8.28
CA GLU A 461 -1.92 25.01 -8.60
C GLU A 461 -1.08 26.23 -8.99
N ASN A 462 0.03 26.49 -8.27
CA ASN A 462 0.91 27.61 -8.61
C ASN A 462 1.56 27.41 -9.98
N ILE A 463 1.99 26.19 -10.31
CA ILE A 463 2.59 25.89 -11.61
C ILE A 463 1.54 26.03 -12.72
N GLN A 464 0.35 25.46 -12.52
CA GLN A 464 -0.73 25.52 -13.49
C GLN A 464 -1.12 26.97 -13.80
N THR A 465 -1.46 27.75 -12.79
CA THR A 465 -1.86 29.16 -12.98
C THR A 465 -0.75 30.04 -13.56
N ARG A 466 0.53 29.83 -13.22
CA ARG A 466 1.65 30.61 -13.82
C ARG A 466 2.04 30.18 -15.23
N THR A 467 1.49 29.08 -15.72
CA THR A 467 1.73 28.55 -17.06
C THR A 467 0.47 28.48 -17.92
N ASP A 468 -0.65 29.00 -17.44
CA ASP A 468 -1.87 29.13 -18.23
C ASP A 468 -1.84 30.40 -19.10
N LYS A 469 -2.93 30.65 -19.83
CA LYS A 469 -3.06 31.77 -20.78
C LYS A 469 -3.68 33.03 -20.18
N VAL A 470 -3.85 33.09 -18.87
CA VAL A 470 -4.44 34.19 -18.13
C VAL A 470 -3.31 34.92 -17.40
N ALA A 471 -3.36 36.25 -17.37
CA ALA A 471 -2.36 37.06 -16.70
C ALA A 471 -2.91 37.59 -15.37
N GLY A 472 -2.10 37.49 -14.32
CA GLY A 472 -2.41 38.00 -12.97
C GLY A 472 -3.40 37.14 -12.19
N ASN A 473 -3.56 35.85 -12.53
CA ASN A 473 -4.37 34.87 -11.79
C ASN A 473 -3.54 33.86 -11.00
N GLU A 474 -2.23 34.05 -10.90
CA GLU A 474 -1.35 33.17 -10.12
C GLU A 474 -1.87 32.81 -8.72
N TYR A 475 -1.91 31.51 -8.44
CA TYR A 475 -2.25 30.98 -7.13
C TYR A 475 -1.06 31.10 -6.17
N VAL A 476 -1.26 31.75 -5.02
CA VAL A 476 -0.20 32.05 -4.03
C VAL A 476 -0.27 31.19 -2.75
N GLY A 477 -1.20 30.24 -2.68
CA GLY A 477 -1.40 29.37 -1.51
C GLY A 477 -2.69 29.66 -0.73
N PHE A 478 -3.04 28.73 0.16
CA PHE A 478 -4.24 28.83 0.98
C PHE A 478 -4.07 29.84 2.13
N ASP A 479 -4.88 30.91 2.13
CA ASP A 479 -4.84 31.95 3.16
C ASP A 479 -6.05 31.93 4.11
N TRP A 480 -5.79 31.62 5.39
CA TRP A 480 -6.81 31.63 6.44
C TRP A 480 -7.32 33.02 6.82
N LYS A 481 -6.65 34.12 6.45
CA LYS A 481 -7.06 35.48 6.85
C LYS A 481 -8.47 35.82 6.35
N ALA A 482 -8.87 35.32 5.19
CA ALA A 482 -10.24 35.47 4.66
C ALA A 482 -11.32 34.89 5.60
N ARG A 483 -10.94 33.97 6.50
CA ARG A 483 -11.81 33.35 7.51
C ARG A 483 -11.67 33.99 8.90
N CYS A 484 -11.00 35.13 8.98
CA CYS A 484 -10.83 35.94 10.19
C CYS A 484 -11.68 37.21 10.15
N ALA A 485 -12.19 37.62 11.31
CA ALA A 485 -12.95 38.86 11.48
C ALA A 485 -12.27 39.75 12.53
N LYS A 486 -12.26 41.06 12.30
CA LYS A 486 -11.72 42.04 13.25
C LYS A 486 -12.65 42.21 14.45
N ASP A 487 -12.06 42.43 15.62
CA ASP A 487 -12.80 42.73 16.84
C ASP A 487 -13.04 44.23 17.04
N ASN A 488 -12.57 45.05 16.09
CA ASN A 488 -12.67 46.51 16.04
C ASN A 488 -12.24 47.22 17.34
N ASN A 489 -11.30 46.62 18.09
CA ASN A 489 -10.82 47.09 19.39
C ASN A 489 -9.42 47.75 19.37
N GLY A 490 -8.91 48.12 18.19
CA GLY A 490 -7.60 48.74 18.01
C GLY A 490 -7.40 49.24 16.58
N THR A 491 -6.18 49.65 16.24
CA THR A 491 -5.80 49.97 14.85
C THR A 491 -5.29 48.72 14.15
N TYR A 492 -5.72 48.50 12.91
CA TYR A 492 -5.33 47.36 12.08
C TYR A 492 -4.41 47.83 10.95
N GLY A 493 -3.51 46.97 10.47
CA GLY A 493 -2.55 47.30 9.43
C GLY A 493 -3.17 47.92 8.16
N ASP A 494 -4.39 47.53 7.81
CA ASP A 494 -5.14 48.02 6.64
C ASP A 494 -5.97 49.30 6.89
N SER A 495 -5.99 49.80 8.14
CA SER A 495 -6.83 50.93 8.58
C SER A 495 -6.04 52.23 8.83
N VAL A 496 -4.73 52.25 8.51
CA VAL A 496 -3.87 53.42 8.67
C VAL A 496 -3.86 54.25 7.38
N PRO A 497 -4.29 55.53 7.40
CA PRO A 497 -4.18 56.41 6.23
C PRO A 497 -2.70 56.57 5.83
N GLY A 498 -2.33 56.09 4.64
CA GLY A 498 -0.94 56.11 4.14
C GLY A 498 -0.26 54.74 3.99
N GLY A 499 -0.94 53.63 4.30
CA GLY A 499 -0.41 52.27 4.19
C GLY A 499 0.01 51.66 5.53
N LEU A 500 0.47 50.41 5.50
CA LEU A 500 0.89 49.64 6.68
C LEU A 500 1.92 50.42 7.54
N PRO A 501 1.84 50.35 8.89
CA PRO A 501 2.91 50.80 9.77
C PRO A 501 4.28 50.22 9.36
N PRO A 502 5.42 50.84 9.75
CA PRO A 502 6.75 50.34 9.41
C PRO A 502 7.01 48.88 9.78
N GLU A 503 6.33 48.37 10.81
CA GLU A 503 6.46 46.97 11.27
C GLU A 503 5.54 46.00 10.49
N GLY A 504 4.61 46.51 9.67
CA GLY A 504 3.66 45.70 8.89
C GLY A 504 2.39 45.24 9.62
N HIS A 505 2.14 45.72 10.85
CA HIS A 505 0.93 45.39 11.62
C HIS A 505 0.50 46.52 12.57
N GLY A 506 -0.74 46.46 13.05
CA GLY A 506 -1.33 47.34 14.07
C GLY A 506 -1.41 46.71 15.47
N SER A 507 -2.32 47.24 16.29
CA SER A 507 -2.56 46.87 17.70
C SER A 507 -3.91 46.18 17.95
N GLY A 508 -4.74 46.01 16.91
CA GLY A 508 -6.04 45.36 16.99
C GLY A 508 -5.95 43.84 17.24
N THR A 509 -7.11 43.21 17.41
CA THR A 509 -7.22 41.75 17.55
C THR A 509 -8.30 41.16 16.65
N TRP A 510 -8.18 39.88 16.35
CA TRP A 510 -9.01 39.13 15.43
C TRP A 510 -9.65 37.90 16.08
N ASN A 511 -10.81 37.54 15.53
CA ASN A 511 -11.52 36.30 15.75
C ASN A 511 -11.51 35.45 14.47
N CYS A 512 -10.74 34.36 14.45
CA CYS A 512 -10.64 33.46 13.30
C CYS A 512 -11.49 32.21 13.47
N GLU A 513 -11.93 31.63 12.35
CA GLU A 513 -12.44 30.26 12.36
C GLU A 513 -11.41 29.32 12.98
N ARG A 514 -11.88 28.31 13.72
CA ARG A 514 -11.01 27.29 14.29
C ARG A 514 -10.86 26.15 13.29
N PRO A 515 -9.64 25.86 12.83
CA PRO A 515 -9.37 24.71 11.97
C PRO A 515 -9.83 23.41 12.64
N GLY A 516 -10.56 22.57 11.91
CA GLY A 516 -11.17 21.34 12.42
C GLY A 516 -12.50 21.55 13.19
N GLY A 517 -13.03 22.77 13.22
CA GLY A 517 -14.32 23.11 13.82
C GLY A 517 -14.29 23.44 15.32
N GLY A 518 -15.44 23.86 15.83
CA GLY A 518 -15.62 24.27 17.24
C GLY A 518 -15.63 25.78 17.46
N ALA A 519 -15.36 26.22 18.69
CA ALA A 519 -15.36 27.64 19.04
C ALA A 519 -14.22 28.37 18.32
N ARG A 520 -14.51 29.57 17.79
CA ARG A 520 -13.55 30.45 17.10
C ARG A 520 -12.29 30.69 17.94
N LEU A 521 -11.16 30.90 17.27
CA LEU A 521 -9.94 31.39 17.90
C LEU A 521 -10.10 32.88 18.15
N THR A 522 -10.08 33.31 19.40
CA THR A 522 -10.40 34.69 19.78
C THR A 522 -9.20 35.43 20.36
N GLY A 523 -9.13 36.74 20.10
CA GLY A 523 -8.10 37.61 20.66
C GLY A 523 -6.70 37.39 20.06
N LEU A 524 -6.62 36.94 18.81
CA LEU A 524 -5.35 36.86 18.06
C LEU A 524 -4.89 38.27 17.73
N SER A 525 -3.62 38.63 17.98
CA SER A 525 -3.11 39.96 17.65
C SER A 525 -3.08 40.20 16.14
N ASP A 526 -3.19 41.46 15.71
CA ASP A 526 -3.04 41.86 14.31
C ASP A 526 -1.71 41.39 13.71
N GLU A 527 -0.62 41.49 14.49
CA GLU A 527 0.69 40.97 14.14
C GLU A 527 0.67 39.50 13.71
N LYS A 528 0.00 38.63 14.47
CA LYS A 528 -0.04 37.19 14.19
C LYS A 528 -0.84 36.89 12.93
N VAL A 529 -1.98 37.56 12.75
CA VAL A 529 -2.84 37.37 11.58
C VAL A 529 -2.19 37.93 10.31
N GLU A 530 -1.55 39.09 10.40
CA GLU A 530 -0.78 39.65 9.28
C GLU A 530 0.44 38.79 8.98
N ARG A 531 1.20 38.28 9.97
CA ARG A 531 2.33 37.38 9.72
C ARG A 531 1.88 36.14 8.95
N MET A 532 0.85 35.45 9.42
CA MET A 532 0.24 34.28 8.75
C MET A 532 -0.14 34.60 7.29
N HIS A 533 -0.79 35.75 7.05
CA HIS A 533 -1.19 36.19 5.72
C HIS A 533 0.00 36.52 4.81
N ARG A 534 1.04 37.17 5.34
CA ARG A 534 2.23 37.58 4.59
C ARG A 534 3.14 36.41 4.24
N GLN A 535 3.20 35.40 5.10
CA GLN A 535 3.85 34.11 4.81
C GLN A 535 3.24 33.43 3.57
N VAL A 536 1.97 33.70 3.26
CA VAL A 536 1.31 33.18 2.04
C VAL A 536 1.46 34.17 0.88
N THR A 537 1.03 35.41 1.07
CA THR A 537 0.71 36.35 -0.02
C THR A 537 1.84 37.27 -0.47
N ASN A 538 2.93 37.41 0.30
CA ASN A 538 4.03 38.25 -0.14
C ASN A 538 4.81 37.59 -1.29
N PRO A 539 5.31 38.38 -2.26
CA PRO A 539 6.14 37.85 -3.33
C PRO A 539 7.45 37.26 -2.78
N ALA A 540 7.77 36.02 -3.15
CA ALA A 540 9.05 35.42 -2.84
C ALA A 540 10.19 35.99 -3.72
N ASN A 541 9.90 36.79 -4.74
CA ASN A 541 10.88 37.29 -5.72
C ASN A 541 12.21 37.73 -5.07
N GLY A 542 13.31 37.16 -5.59
CA GLY A 542 14.68 37.45 -5.15
C GLY A 542 15.09 36.81 -3.82
N TRP A 543 14.26 35.97 -3.17
CA TRP A 543 14.65 35.32 -1.91
C TRP A 543 15.96 34.51 -2.04
N ASN A 544 16.19 33.90 -3.21
CA ASN A 544 17.38 33.11 -3.52
C ASN A 544 18.51 33.91 -4.19
N ASP A 545 18.40 35.25 -4.25
CA ASP A 545 19.49 36.09 -4.75
C ASP A 545 20.67 36.08 -3.77
N VAL A 546 21.90 36.23 -4.29
CA VAL A 546 23.13 36.29 -3.47
C VAL A 546 23.05 37.35 -2.37
N ALA A 547 22.38 38.48 -2.64
CA ALA A 547 22.19 39.55 -1.66
C ALA A 547 21.30 39.15 -0.47
N ASN A 548 20.40 38.19 -0.66
CA ASN A 548 19.44 37.71 0.34
C ASN A 548 19.85 36.39 1.00
N ALA A 549 20.87 35.69 0.47
CA ALA A 549 21.31 34.38 0.97
C ALA A 549 21.61 34.35 2.48
N ALA A 550 22.10 35.44 3.08
CA ALA A 550 22.37 35.48 4.53
C ALA A 550 21.10 35.52 5.40
N GLY A 551 19.97 35.95 4.86
CA GLY A 551 18.71 36.11 5.57
C GLY A 551 17.57 35.21 5.07
N ALA A 552 17.74 34.44 3.99
CA ALA A 552 16.65 33.69 3.38
C ALA A 552 16.05 32.56 4.25
N ASP A 553 16.79 32.10 5.27
CA ASP A 553 16.28 31.15 6.26
C ASP A 553 15.77 31.82 7.55
N SER A 554 15.89 33.15 7.64
CA SER A 554 15.42 33.98 8.73
C SER A 554 14.15 34.70 8.32
N GLU A 555 13.16 34.75 9.20
CA GLU A 555 11.96 35.54 8.94
C GLU A 555 12.16 36.98 9.43
N PRO A 556 11.99 38.02 8.58
CA PRO A 556 12.09 39.40 9.02
C PRO A 556 10.97 39.79 10.00
N THR A 557 11.29 40.59 11.02
CA THR A 557 10.29 41.14 11.95
C THR A 557 9.39 42.19 11.30
N ASP A 558 9.88 42.91 10.29
CA ASP A 558 9.04 43.73 9.40
C ASP A 558 8.28 42.80 8.45
N LEU A 559 6.98 42.62 8.71
CA LEU A 559 6.14 41.66 7.99
C LEU A 559 6.02 41.96 6.48
N ARG A 560 6.37 43.17 6.04
CA ARG A 560 6.40 43.56 4.62
C ARG A 560 7.59 42.98 3.88
N GLN A 561 8.62 42.54 4.60
CA GLN A 561 9.85 41.99 4.04
C GLN A 561 9.86 40.45 4.02
N ILE A 562 8.89 39.81 4.68
CA ILE A 562 8.70 38.35 4.61
C ILE A 562 8.57 37.94 3.14
N LYS A 563 9.36 36.96 2.73
CA LYS A 563 9.22 36.27 1.44
C LYS A 563 8.14 35.21 1.62
N GLY A 564 7.06 35.28 0.85
CA GLY A 564 5.91 34.38 1.00
C GLY A 564 6.11 33.03 0.31
N ASN A 565 5.00 32.36 0.01
CA ASN A 565 5.00 31.02 -0.55
C ASN A 565 5.65 30.94 -1.94
N PHE A 566 5.41 31.92 -2.81
CA PHE A 566 5.77 31.84 -4.22
C PHE A 566 6.29 33.16 -4.79
N THR A 567 7.18 33.02 -5.77
CA THR A 567 7.57 34.08 -6.69
C THR A 567 6.34 34.48 -7.50
N GLN A 568 6.12 35.79 -7.61
CA GLN A 568 5.01 36.41 -8.32
C GLN A 568 5.55 37.02 -9.61
N ASP A 569 5.33 36.34 -10.73
CA ASP A 569 5.85 36.72 -12.05
C ASP A 569 4.87 36.44 -13.20
N ASP A 570 3.61 36.20 -12.86
CA ASP A 570 2.53 36.05 -13.80
C ASP A 570 2.15 37.40 -14.45
N THR A 571 2.78 37.64 -15.59
CA THR A 571 2.64 38.84 -16.41
C THR A 571 1.98 38.50 -17.74
N GLN A 572 1.51 39.50 -18.48
CA GLN A 572 1.01 39.27 -19.84
C GLN A 572 2.02 38.53 -20.74
N ALA A 573 3.32 38.83 -20.60
CA ALA A 573 4.36 38.13 -21.35
C ALA A 573 4.51 36.65 -20.94
N SER A 574 4.20 36.30 -19.68
CA SER A 574 4.11 34.90 -19.24
C SER A 574 2.90 34.22 -19.86
N ALA A 575 1.72 34.84 -19.75
CA ALA A 575 0.46 34.32 -20.28
C ALA A 575 0.48 34.13 -21.80
N ASP A 576 1.20 34.99 -22.55
CA ASP A 576 1.40 34.85 -23.99
C ASP A 576 2.19 33.55 -24.34
N LEU A 577 2.95 33.00 -23.39
CA LEU A 577 3.64 31.70 -23.49
C LEU A 577 2.85 30.56 -22.80
N GLY A 578 1.64 30.83 -22.34
CA GLY A 578 0.77 29.92 -21.60
C GLY A 578 0.28 28.73 -22.41
N TYR A 579 -0.05 27.65 -21.71
CA TYR A 579 -0.59 26.39 -22.23
C TYR A 579 -2.09 26.32 -21.95
N LYS A 580 -2.82 25.49 -22.71
CA LYS A 580 -4.23 25.22 -22.39
C LYS A 580 -4.36 24.27 -21.22
N ILE A 581 -3.46 23.31 -21.14
CA ILE A 581 -3.42 22.32 -20.07
C ILE A 581 -1.98 22.22 -19.59
N THR A 582 -1.77 22.42 -18.30
CA THR A 582 -0.52 22.08 -17.62
C THR A 582 -0.79 20.88 -16.73
N VAL A 583 0.09 19.88 -16.81
CA VAL A 583 0.00 18.60 -16.11
C VAL A 583 1.20 18.46 -15.17
N PRO A 584 1.06 18.84 -13.89
CA PRO A 584 2.08 18.59 -12.90
C PRO A 584 2.19 17.10 -12.61
N ILE A 585 3.40 16.56 -12.79
CA ILE A 585 3.76 15.18 -12.54
C ILE A 585 4.76 15.19 -11.38
N GLY A 586 4.30 14.76 -10.20
CA GLY A 586 5.15 14.40 -9.08
C GLY A 586 5.70 12.97 -9.19
N MET A 587 6.44 12.54 -8.18
CA MET A 587 6.94 11.16 -8.04
C MET A 587 7.75 10.66 -9.25
N ALA A 588 8.58 11.53 -9.84
CA ALA A 588 9.27 11.23 -11.08
C ALA A 588 10.80 11.37 -11.03
N ASN A 589 11.51 10.50 -11.75
CA ASN A 589 12.97 10.46 -11.95
C ASN A 589 13.84 10.24 -10.68
N ASP A 590 13.72 11.10 -9.67
CA ASP A 590 14.44 11.05 -8.39
C ASP A 590 13.50 11.45 -7.23
N TYR A 591 13.91 11.27 -5.97
CA TYR A 591 13.08 11.53 -4.80
C TYR A 591 13.70 12.55 -3.84
N ASN A 592 13.07 13.73 -3.75
CA ASN A 592 13.50 14.84 -2.90
C ASN A 592 12.61 15.08 -1.67
N GLY A 593 11.73 14.14 -1.33
CA GLY A 593 10.82 14.24 -0.19
C GLY A 593 9.57 15.06 -0.48
N TYR A 594 8.86 15.41 0.58
CA TYR A 594 7.72 16.34 0.55
C TYR A 594 8.20 17.77 0.35
N ILE A 595 7.42 18.59 -0.34
CA ILE A 595 7.76 19.98 -0.60
C ILE A 595 6.72 20.87 0.08
N ALA A 596 6.96 21.28 1.32
CA ALA A 596 6.02 22.13 2.06
C ALA A 596 6.04 23.59 1.57
N SER A 597 4.88 24.25 1.61
CA SER A 597 4.77 25.69 1.33
C SER A 597 5.46 26.48 2.44
N TYR A 598 5.89 27.72 2.17
CA TYR A 598 6.60 28.53 3.15
C TYR A 598 5.81 28.67 4.47
N ARG A 599 4.51 29.00 4.38
CA ARG A 599 3.63 29.05 5.55
C ARG A 599 3.59 27.74 6.32
N GLU A 600 3.41 26.62 5.62
CA GLU A 600 3.31 25.31 6.28
C GLU A 600 4.65 24.85 6.86
N PHE A 601 5.77 25.25 6.26
CA PHE A 601 7.10 25.05 6.82
C PHE A 601 7.30 25.86 8.12
N GLN A 602 6.75 27.09 8.20
CA GLN A 602 6.88 27.95 9.37
C GLN A 602 5.85 27.66 10.48
N ARG A 603 4.72 27.00 10.18
CA ARG A 603 3.63 26.82 11.16
C ARG A 603 4.03 26.04 12.42
N GLY A 604 5.02 25.16 12.33
CA GLY A 604 5.45 24.27 13.42
C GLY A 604 6.04 22.95 12.92
N ASP A 605 6.55 22.12 13.83
CA ASP A 605 7.19 20.84 13.47
C ASP A 605 6.14 19.77 13.13
N HIS A 606 6.24 19.18 11.94
CA HIS A 606 5.40 18.06 11.49
C HIS A 606 6.14 17.17 10.47
N TYR A 607 5.62 15.95 10.28
CA TYR A 607 6.21 14.91 9.43
C TYR A 607 6.62 15.39 8.02
N ARG A 608 5.70 16.04 7.30
CA ARG A 608 5.99 16.47 5.92
C ARG A 608 7.06 17.58 5.84
N LYS A 609 7.04 18.57 6.76
CA LYS A 609 8.11 19.57 6.89
C LYS A 609 9.46 18.92 7.16
N ALA A 610 9.49 17.89 8.00
CA ALA A 610 10.71 17.17 8.30
C ALA A 610 11.34 16.44 7.10
N LEU A 611 10.57 16.21 6.03
CA LEU A 611 11.06 15.63 4.78
C LEU A 611 11.25 16.69 3.66
N THR A 612 11.02 17.97 3.95
CA THR A 612 11.28 19.07 3.02
C THR A 612 12.74 19.48 3.03
N GLY A 613 13.54 18.83 2.18
CA GLY A 613 15.00 18.88 2.26
C GLY A 613 15.64 20.20 1.83
N TRP A 614 14.97 21.05 1.06
CA TRP A 614 15.59 22.21 0.43
C TRP A 614 15.27 23.54 1.14
N GLY A 615 14.84 23.47 2.40
CA GLY A 615 14.57 24.64 3.23
C GLY A 615 13.16 25.23 3.06
N PRO A 616 12.89 26.39 3.66
CA PRO A 616 11.54 26.96 3.77
C PRO A 616 10.93 27.38 2.43
N HIS A 617 11.76 27.68 1.42
CA HIS A 617 11.33 28.04 0.07
C HIS A 617 11.50 26.91 -0.94
N SER A 618 11.55 25.65 -0.49
CA SER A 618 11.66 24.48 -1.38
C SER A 618 10.60 24.51 -2.49
N MET A 619 9.34 24.81 -2.12
CA MET A 619 8.23 24.83 -3.05
C MET A 619 8.41 25.86 -4.17
N ASP A 620 8.68 27.12 -3.82
CA ASP A 620 8.95 28.15 -4.83
C ASP A 620 10.18 27.83 -5.69
N TYR A 621 11.24 27.29 -5.08
CA TYR A 621 12.45 26.94 -5.81
C TYR A 621 12.12 26.00 -6.99
N LEU A 622 11.39 24.91 -6.71
CA LEU A 622 11.03 23.92 -7.71
C LEU A 622 9.98 24.47 -8.70
N SER A 623 8.88 25.09 -8.21
CA SER A 623 7.82 25.64 -9.07
C SER A 623 8.36 26.67 -10.06
N THR A 624 9.14 27.65 -9.60
CA THR A 624 9.65 28.72 -10.47
C THR A 624 10.59 28.20 -11.56
N ARG A 625 11.32 27.11 -11.29
CA ARG A 625 12.17 26.45 -12.30
C ARG A 625 11.34 25.67 -13.31
N LEU A 626 10.33 24.92 -12.87
CA LEU A 626 9.40 24.21 -13.76
C LEU A 626 8.63 25.17 -14.67
N VAL A 627 8.09 26.27 -14.12
CA VAL A 627 7.44 27.36 -14.89
C VAL A 627 8.41 27.93 -15.92
N THR A 628 9.66 28.19 -15.54
CA THR A 628 10.68 28.74 -16.45
C THR A 628 11.04 27.75 -17.58
N LEU A 629 11.15 26.46 -17.28
CA LEU A 629 11.34 25.42 -18.29
C LEU A 629 10.16 25.39 -19.28
N GLY A 630 8.92 25.48 -18.78
CA GLY A 630 7.71 25.57 -19.60
C GLY A 630 7.72 26.77 -20.54
N ARG A 631 8.08 27.96 -20.06
CA ARG A 631 8.23 29.17 -20.89
C ARG A 631 9.31 29.01 -21.97
N ARG A 632 10.46 28.42 -21.61
CA ARG A 632 11.59 28.21 -22.55
C ARG A 632 11.31 27.18 -23.64
N LEU A 633 10.35 26.27 -23.44
CA LEU A 633 9.85 25.37 -24.48
C LEU A 633 9.03 26.09 -25.57
N LYS A 634 8.46 27.28 -25.29
CA LYS A 634 7.83 28.14 -26.30
C LYS A 634 8.79 29.23 -26.80
N ASP A 635 9.57 29.82 -25.91
CA ASP A 635 10.55 30.85 -26.23
C ASP A 635 11.90 30.60 -25.52
N PRO A 636 12.88 30.00 -26.23
CA PRO A 636 14.22 29.76 -25.68
C PRO A 636 14.97 31.03 -25.25
N SER A 637 14.52 32.22 -25.68
CA SER A 637 15.09 33.52 -25.34
C SER A 637 14.51 34.16 -24.09
N TRP A 638 13.56 33.49 -23.41
CA TRP A 638 12.98 33.95 -22.15
C TRP A 638 14.07 34.35 -21.16
N THR A 639 13.94 35.56 -20.60
CA THR A 639 14.95 36.12 -19.69
C THR A 639 14.86 35.44 -18.33
N LEU A 640 15.97 34.83 -17.93
CA LEU A 640 16.08 34.15 -16.64
C LEU A 640 16.21 35.17 -15.49
N PRO A 641 15.59 34.91 -14.33
CA PRO A 641 15.88 35.61 -13.08
C PRO A 641 17.36 35.49 -12.67
N ALA A 642 17.84 36.40 -11.82
CA ALA A 642 19.26 36.52 -11.48
C ALA A 642 19.84 35.24 -10.83
N ASP A 643 19.08 34.58 -9.95
CA ASP A 643 19.48 33.32 -9.32
C ASP A 643 19.58 32.17 -10.34
N GLN A 644 18.62 32.06 -11.26
CA GLN A 644 18.66 31.05 -12.34
C GLN A 644 19.77 31.32 -13.37
N LEU A 645 20.07 32.59 -13.66
CA LEU A 645 21.24 32.96 -14.47
C LEU A 645 22.55 32.51 -13.81
N LEU A 646 22.66 32.67 -12.49
CA LEU A 646 23.82 32.21 -11.73
C LEU A 646 23.96 30.68 -11.77
N GLU A 647 22.84 29.95 -11.73
CA GLU A 647 22.81 28.49 -11.87
C GLU A 647 23.29 28.03 -13.25
N GLU A 648 22.92 28.73 -14.33
CA GLU A 648 23.35 28.40 -15.71
C GLU A 648 24.75 28.92 -16.07
N SER A 649 25.24 29.94 -15.37
CA SER A 649 26.54 30.54 -15.67
C SER A 649 27.70 29.58 -15.37
N PRO A 650 28.84 29.69 -16.08
CA PRO A 650 30.09 28.98 -15.73
C PRO A 650 30.62 29.45 -14.36
N GLY A 651 30.06 28.91 -13.30
CA GLY A 651 30.29 29.29 -11.91
C GLY A 651 30.47 28.07 -11.00
N PRO A 652 30.37 28.23 -9.67
CA PRO A 652 30.64 27.14 -8.72
C PRO A 652 29.62 25.98 -8.77
N PHE A 653 28.43 26.19 -9.35
CA PHE A 653 27.37 25.18 -9.41
C PHE A 653 27.55 24.16 -10.53
N GLN A 654 28.05 24.57 -11.71
CA GLN A 654 28.21 23.67 -12.85
C GLN A 654 29.19 22.52 -12.56
N PRO A 655 30.39 22.76 -12.00
CA PRO A 655 31.29 21.67 -11.59
C PRO A 655 30.68 20.74 -10.53
N LYS A 656 29.84 21.25 -9.63
CA LYS A 656 29.12 20.42 -8.63
C LYS A 656 28.17 19.46 -9.34
N ILE A 657 27.35 19.97 -10.26
CA ILE A 657 26.38 19.19 -11.04
C ILE A 657 27.12 18.14 -11.87
N GLU A 658 28.10 18.55 -12.67
CA GLU A 658 28.90 17.67 -13.52
C GLU A 658 29.56 16.53 -12.72
N ALA A 659 30.16 16.85 -11.57
CA ALA A 659 30.80 15.85 -10.70
C ALA A 659 29.78 14.86 -10.11
N SER A 660 28.62 15.33 -9.68
CA SER A 660 27.55 14.46 -9.16
C SER A 660 27.02 13.54 -10.25
N LEU A 661 26.70 14.08 -11.42
CA LEU A 661 26.19 13.31 -12.56
C LEU A 661 27.18 12.23 -12.99
N ALA A 662 28.47 12.57 -13.10
CA ALA A 662 29.52 11.60 -13.43
C ALA A 662 29.60 10.47 -12.38
N LEU A 663 29.57 10.82 -11.09
CA LEU A 663 29.63 9.87 -9.99
C LEU A 663 28.42 8.93 -9.98
N ASN A 664 27.20 9.47 -10.09
CA ASN A 664 25.97 8.68 -10.03
C ASN A 664 25.77 7.83 -11.30
N ASN A 665 26.17 8.33 -12.47
CA ASN A 665 26.22 7.51 -13.69
C ASN A 665 27.15 6.30 -13.53
N GLN A 666 28.36 6.52 -12.99
CA GLN A 666 29.32 5.44 -12.74
C GLN A 666 28.80 4.45 -11.70
N ARG A 667 28.17 4.93 -10.62
CA ARG A 667 27.57 4.09 -9.58
C ARG A 667 26.46 3.21 -10.16
N ALA A 668 25.53 3.80 -10.92
CA ALA A 668 24.43 3.07 -11.55
C ALA A 668 24.95 1.96 -12.48
N GLN A 669 25.95 2.29 -13.31
CA GLN A 669 26.59 1.32 -14.19
C GLN A 669 27.27 0.19 -13.40
N ALA A 670 28.08 0.53 -12.38
CA ALA A 670 28.82 -0.44 -11.59
C ALA A 670 27.91 -1.39 -10.79
N LEU A 671 26.82 -0.87 -10.21
CA LEU A 671 25.78 -1.68 -9.56
C LEU A 671 25.10 -2.61 -10.57
N GLY A 672 24.84 -2.09 -11.78
CA GLY A 672 24.26 -2.85 -12.87
C GLY A 672 25.11 -4.04 -13.29
N GLU A 673 26.37 -3.79 -13.63
CA GLU A 673 27.35 -4.80 -14.07
C GLU A 673 27.65 -5.83 -12.98
N THR A 674 27.86 -5.37 -11.74
CA THR A 674 28.12 -6.25 -10.59
C THR A 674 26.91 -7.14 -10.29
N GLY A 675 25.72 -6.54 -10.28
CA GLY A 675 24.49 -7.27 -10.01
C GLY A 675 24.15 -8.29 -11.10
N GLY A 676 24.32 -7.95 -12.38
CA GLY A 676 24.11 -8.89 -13.49
C GLY A 676 24.97 -10.16 -13.36
N GLY A 677 26.27 -10.00 -13.05
CA GLY A 677 27.16 -11.13 -12.82
C GLY A 677 26.79 -11.96 -11.57
N ALA A 678 26.40 -11.30 -10.48
CA ALA A 678 26.00 -11.96 -9.24
C ALA A 678 24.67 -12.74 -9.39
N ILE A 679 23.70 -12.18 -10.11
CA ILE A 679 22.42 -12.83 -10.43
C ILE A 679 22.68 -14.10 -11.25
N ALA A 680 23.44 -13.99 -12.34
CA ALA A 680 23.73 -15.15 -13.19
C ALA A 680 24.45 -16.28 -12.42
N ALA A 681 25.38 -15.92 -11.52
CA ALA A 681 26.04 -16.89 -10.65
C ALA A 681 25.09 -17.53 -9.62
N TYR A 682 24.17 -16.74 -9.06
CA TYR A 682 23.14 -17.24 -8.14
C TYR A 682 22.17 -18.19 -8.84
N GLU A 683 21.64 -17.80 -10.01
CA GLU A 683 20.75 -18.62 -10.84
C GLU A 683 21.40 -19.94 -11.26
N ALA A 684 22.68 -19.93 -11.61
CA ALA A 684 23.43 -21.15 -11.95
C ALA A 684 23.55 -22.12 -10.76
N GLY A 685 23.45 -21.62 -9.52
CA GLY A 685 23.51 -22.40 -8.29
C GLY A 685 22.16 -22.90 -7.76
N LEU A 686 21.04 -22.47 -8.36
CA LEU A 686 19.71 -22.87 -7.90
C LEU A 686 19.43 -24.35 -8.21
N PRO A 687 18.91 -25.12 -7.23
CA PRO A 687 18.58 -26.53 -7.43
C PRO A 687 17.37 -26.72 -8.34
N ALA A 688 17.11 -27.96 -8.76
CA ALA A 688 15.85 -28.30 -9.43
C ALA A 688 14.66 -28.15 -8.47
N SER A 689 13.47 -27.87 -9.02
CA SER A 689 12.20 -27.96 -8.30
C SER A 689 11.79 -29.43 -8.18
N GLY A 690 11.34 -29.85 -7.00
CA GLY A 690 10.96 -31.23 -6.70
C GLY A 690 9.55 -31.61 -7.18
N GLY A 691 9.29 -32.92 -7.26
CA GLY A 691 8.00 -33.48 -7.71
C GLY A 691 7.67 -33.16 -9.18
N ASN A 692 6.53 -33.66 -9.67
CA ASN A 692 6.05 -33.37 -11.03
C ASN A 692 5.18 -32.10 -11.04
N VAL A 693 5.07 -31.44 -12.20
CA VAL A 693 4.04 -30.42 -12.42
C VAL A 693 2.69 -31.12 -12.50
N GLU A 694 1.87 -30.96 -11.47
CA GLU A 694 0.53 -31.53 -11.45
C GLU A 694 -0.38 -30.78 -10.49
N ALA A 695 -1.68 -30.87 -10.76
CA ALA A 695 -2.72 -30.44 -9.84
C ALA A 695 -2.64 -31.27 -8.55
N ARG A 696 -2.59 -30.57 -7.42
CA ARG A 696 -2.62 -31.15 -6.07
C ARG A 696 -4.00 -31.03 -5.43
N LYS A 697 -4.77 -30.02 -5.84
CA LYS A 697 -6.20 -29.89 -5.56
C LYS A 697 -6.89 -29.21 -6.75
N GLN A 698 -8.00 -29.82 -7.19
CA GLN A 698 -8.88 -29.28 -8.23
C GLN A 698 -9.90 -28.31 -7.61
N PRO A 699 -10.39 -27.32 -8.37
CA PRO A 699 -11.42 -26.41 -7.91
C PRO A 699 -12.75 -27.14 -7.71
N GLU A 700 -13.51 -26.70 -6.71
CA GLU A 700 -14.87 -27.14 -6.44
C GLU A 700 -15.87 -26.21 -7.16
N SER A 701 -17.02 -26.74 -7.56
CA SER A 701 -18.13 -25.92 -8.05
C SER A 701 -18.72 -25.09 -6.92
N ILE A 702 -19.06 -23.85 -7.21
CA ILE A 702 -19.47 -22.84 -6.23
C ILE A 702 -20.75 -22.14 -6.68
N GLU A 703 -21.39 -21.45 -5.76
CA GLU A 703 -22.43 -20.46 -6.04
C GLU A 703 -21.84 -19.05 -6.03
N ARG A 704 -22.63 -18.06 -6.44
CA ARG A 704 -22.25 -16.66 -6.18
C ARG A 704 -22.20 -16.41 -4.68
N PHE A 705 -21.33 -15.47 -4.27
CA PHE A 705 -20.94 -15.22 -2.89
C PHE A 705 -20.25 -16.42 -2.24
N ASP A 706 -19.40 -17.09 -3.03
CA ASP A 706 -18.55 -18.20 -2.58
C ASP A 706 -17.19 -18.19 -3.32
N GLY A 707 -16.24 -18.97 -2.84
CA GLY A 707 -14.86 -19.01 -3.35
C GLY A 707 -14.35 -20.41 -3.66
N THR A 708 -13.55 -20.55 -4.71
CA THR A 708 -12.90 -21.80 -5.12
C THR A 708 -11.41 -21.57 -5.40
N PHE A 709 -10.62 -22.65 -5.39
CA PHE A 709 -9.18 -22.55 -5.50
C PHE A 709 -8.54 -23.74 -6.19
N PHE A 710 -7.45 -23.47 -6.89
CA PHE A 710 -6.64 -24.46 -7.58
C PHE A 710 -5.25 -24.50 -6.96
N LYS A 711 -4.82 -25.68 -6.50
CA LYS A 711 -3.49 -25.90 -5.91
C LYS A 711 -2.67 -26.82 -6.79
N TRP A 712 -1.43 -26.44 -7.10
CA TRP A 712 -0.53 -27.24 -7.93
C TRP A 712 0.90 -27.22 -7.39
N ASN A 713 1.72 -28.14 -7.89
CA ASN A 713 3.17 -28.11 -7.68
C ASN A 713 3.84 -27.41 -8.87
N GLY A 714 4.39 -26.21 -8.64
CA GLY A 714 5.04 -25.37 -9.65
C GLY A 714 6.56 -25.31 -9.49
N GLY A 715 7.15 -24.17 -9.88
CA GLY A 715 8.56 -23.86 -9.68
C GLY A 715 8.83 -23.10 -8.38
N ASP A 716 10.11 -22.87 -8.09
CA ASP A 716 10.57 -22.17 -6.90
C ASP A 716 10.30 -20.66 -6.93
N ASN A 717 10.35 -19.99 -5.79
CA ASN A 717 9.99 -18.57 -5.70
C ASN A 717 10.96 -17.59 -6.36
N PHE A 718 12.13 -18.04 -6.82
CA PHE A 718 13.04 -17.23 -7.62
C PHE A 718 12.82 -17.43 -9.12
N THR A 719 12.68 -18.67 -9.57
CA THR A 719 12.47 -18.98 -11.00
C THR A 719 11.03 -18.72 -11.42
N ASP A 720 10.07 -19.07 -10.58
CA ASP A 720 8.65 -19.06 -10.92
C ASP A 720 7.96 -17.81 -10.38
N ASN A 721 7.02 -17.33 -11.17
CA ASN A 721 6.02 -16.34 -10.78
C ASN A 721 4.80 -16.58 -11.67
N PRO A 722 4.00 -17.63 -11.39
CA PRO A 722 3.09 -18.22 -12.35
C PRO A 722 1.95 -17.28 -12.71
N VAL A 723 1.71 -17.11 -14.02
CA VAL A 723 0.60 -16.34 -14.57
C VAL A 723 -0.64 -17.21 -14.53
N VAL A 724 -1.67 -16.73 -13.85
CA VAL A 724 -2.94 -17.45 -13.67
C VAL A 724 -4.09 -16.67 -14.28
N LYS A 725 -4.96 -17.38 -14.99
CA LYS A 725 -6.24 -16.88 -15.47
C LYS A 725 -7.36 -17.82 -15.10
N VAL A 726 -8.56 -17.28 -14.98
CA VAL A 726 -9.80 -18.06 -15.01
C VAL A 726 -10.46 -17.83 -16.35
N GLN A 727 -10.81 -18.92 -17.03
CA GLN A 727 -11.54 -18.89 -18.29
C GLN A 727 -12.98 -19.33 -18.08
N ARG A 728 -13.91 -18.73 -18.81
CA ARG A 728 -15.32 -19.11 -18.87
C ARG A 728 -15.63 -19.77 -20.21
N ARG A 729 -16.48 -20.79 -20.20
CA ARG A 729 -16.97 -21.42 -21.42
C ARG A 729 -18.16 -20.65 -22.00
N VAL A 730 -18.02 -20.10 -23.20
CA VAL A 730 -19.03 -19.33 -23.95
C VAL A 730 -19.11 -19.90 -25.36
N ASN A 731 -20.32 -20.26 -25.84
CA ASN A 731 -20.52 -20.84 -27.18
C ASN A 731 -19.55 -22.01 -27.50
N ASP A 732 -19.34 -22.91 -26.52
CA ASP A 732 -18.39 -24.02 -26.59
C ASP A 732 -16.90 -23.64 -26.75
N GLN A 733 -16.54 -22.38 -26.51
CA GLN A 733 -15.15 -21.91 -26.49
C GLN A 733 -14.77 -21.40 -25.10
N TRP A 734 -13.49 -21.54 -24.74
CA TRP A 734 -12.95 -20.96 -23.51
C TRP A 734 -12.47 -19.54 -23.78
N GLU A 735 -13.02 -18.58 -23.03
CA GLU A 735 -12.66 -17.17 -23.10
C GLU A 735 -12.09 -16.71 -21.75
N ASP A 736 -11.11 -15.81 -21.77
CA ASP A 736 -10.54 -15.25 -20.55
C ASP A 736 -11.61 -14.45 -19.79
N PHE A 737 -11.76 -14.73 -18.49
CA PHE A 737 -12.77 -14.10 -17.64
C PHE A 737 -12.15 -13.22 -16.56
N ALA A 738 -11.15 -13.73 -15.86
CA ALA A 738 -10.45 -13.03 -14.78
C ALA A 738 -8.94 -13.32 -14.84
N ASP A 739 -8.15 -12.37 -14.35
CA ASP A 739 -6.68 -12.47 -14.30
C ASP A 739 -6.11 -11.93 -12.97
N GLN A 740 -4.78 -11.91 -12.86
CA GLN A 740 -4.09 -11.46 -11.64
C GLN A 740 -3.99 -9.93 -11.50
N SER A 741 -4.86 -9.12 -12.10
CA SER A 741 -4.95 -7.68 -11.81
C SER A 741 -5.84 -7.36 -10.59
N GLY A 742 -5.87 -8.27 -9.61
CA GLY A 742 -6.68 -8.19 -8.39
C GLY A 742 -7.85 -9.17 -8.34
N GLU A 743 -8.13 -9.87 -9.44
CA GLU A 743 -9.25 -10.82 -9.53
C GLU A 743 -8.89 -12.24 -9.08
N ILE A 744 -7.59 -12.58 -9.11
CA ILE A 744 -7.04 -13.90 -8.76
C ILE A 744 -5.80 -13.73 -7.88
N PRO A 745 -5.94 -13.68 -6.55
CA PRO A 745 -4.82 -13.79 -5.64
C PRO A 745 -4.10 -15.14 -5.81
N VAL A 746 -2.77 -15.14 -5.77
CA VAL A 746 -1.95 -16.36 -5.85
C VAL A 746 -0.96 -16.40 -4.69
N THR A 747 -0.96 -17.51 -3.95
CA THR A 747 -0.13 -17.69 -2.75
C THR A 747 0.82 -18.89 -2.89
N LEU A 748 1.97 -18.80 -2.23
CA LEU A 748 2.98 -19.86 -2.18
C LEU A 748 3.15 -20.37 -0.75
N GLN A 749 3.20 -21.69 -0.62
CA GLN A 749 3.59 -22.36 0.62
C GLN A 749 5.13 -22.48 0.71
N PHE A 750 5.75 -21.76 1.65
CA PHE A 750 7.19 -21.85 1.89
C PHE A 750 7.61 -23.16 2.58
N PRO A 751 8.84 -23.64 2.34
CA PRO A 751 9.43 -24.78 3.04
C PRO A 751 9.46 -24.59 4.56
N SER A 752 9.22 -25.68 5.31
CA SER A 752 9.45 -25.70 6.75
C SER A 752 10.93 -25.91 7.08
N GLY A 753 11.36 -25.60 8.31
CA GLY A 753 12.74 -25.85 8.72
C GLY A 753 13.21 -27.33 8.60
N GLU A 754 12.27 -28.29 8.57
CA GLU A 754 12.57 -29.71 8.38
C GLU A 754 12.85 -30.05 6.90
N ASP A 755 12.42 -29.20 5.97
CA ASP A 755 12.51 -29.41 4.52
C ASP A 755 13.84 -28.90 3.91
N THR A 756 14.73 -28.35 4.73
CA THR A 756 16.05 -27.83 4.30
C THR A 756 16.86 -28.81 3.44
N ASN A 757 16.80 -30.10 3.76
CA ASN A 757 17.46 -31.14 2.95
C ASN A 757 16.76 -31.37 1.61
N GLN A 758 15.43 -31.24 1.54
CA GLN A 758 14.68 -31.40 0.30
C GLN A 758 15.03 -30.27 -0.67
N TYR A 759 15.06 -29.01 -0.19
CA TYR A 759 15.50 -27.88 -1.01
C TYR A 759 16.94 -28.07 -1.53
N ALA A 760 17.89 -28.38 -0.65
CA ALA A 760 19.29 -28.53 -1.03
C ALA A 760 19.55 -29.69 -2.02
N THR A 761 18.68 -30.70 -2.06
CA THR A 761 18.79 -31.85 -2.97
C THR A 761 17.91 -31.73 -4.22
N GLY A 762 17.21 -30.60 -4.39
CA GLY A 762 16.30 -30.38 -5.52
C GLY A 762 15.00 -31.19 -5.48
N ASN A 763 14.60 -31.64 -4.28
CA ASN A 763 13.40 -32.44 -4.04
C ASN A 763 12.25 -31.62 -3.40
N GLN A 764 12.45 -30.32 -3.17
CA GLN A 764 11.41 -29.46 -2.60
C GLN A 764 10.28 -29.21 -3.60
N GLU A 765 9.07 -29.61 -3.23
CA GLU A 765 7.85 -29.22 -3.95
C GLU A 765 7.44 -27.79 -3.58
N TRP A 766 6.98 -27.04 -4.58
CA TRP A 766 6.59 -25.64 -4.45
C TRP A 766 5.11 -25.50 -4.71
N LEU A 767 4.35 -25.44 -3.63
CA LEU A 767 2.90 -25.52 -3.69
C LEU A 767 2.28 -24.13 -3.81
N TRP A 768 1.86 -23.81 -5.03
CA TRP A 768 1.15 -22.60 -5.36
C TRP A 768 -0.36 -22.82 -5.27
N THR A 769 -1.12 -21.80 -4.88
CA THR A 769 -2.58 -21.81 -4.79
C THR A 769 -3.15 -20.53 -5.39
N ALA A 770 -4.04 -20.66 -6.36
CA ALA A 770 -4.81 -19.57 -6.94
C ALA A 770 -6.22 -19.55 -6.35
N HIS A 771 -6.73 -18.36 -6.04
CA HIS A 771 -8.03 -18.14 -5.39
C HIS A 771 -8.96 -17.38 -6.35
N PHE A 772 -10.23 -17.77 -6.43
CA PHE A 772 -11.25 -17.12 -7.23
C PHE A 772 -12.56 -17.00 -6.43
N GLU A 773 -13.22 -15.85 -6.49
CA GLU A 773 -14.53 -15.61 -5.87
C GLU A 773 -15.57 -15.33 -6.95
N ALA A 774 -16.74 -15.96 -6.83
CA ALA A 774 -17.93 -15.56 -7.58
C ALA A 774 -18.75 -14.59 -6.72
N PHE A 775 -19.22 -13.48 -7.28
CA PHE A 775 -19.83 -12.40 -6.51
C PHE A 775 -20.94 -11.68 -7.28
N GLY A 776 -21.75 -10.90 -6.58
CA GLY A 776 -22.57 -9.82 -7.13
C GLY A 776 -22.13 -8.49 -6.53
N ALA A 777 -21.97 -7.44 -7.34
CA ALA A 777 -21.50 -6.12 -6.92
C ALA A 777 -22.53 -5.03 -7.21
N ASN A 778 -22.59 -4.02 -6.34
CA ASN A 778 -23.52 -2.88 -6.52
C ASN A 778 -23.09 -1.88 -7.59
N PHE A 779 -21.91 -2.07 -8.16
CA PHE A 779 -21.30 -1.20 -9.16
C PHE A 779 -20.65 -2.06 -10.27
N ASP A 780 -20.30 -1.40 -11.37
CA ASP A 780 -19.65 -2.09 -12.47
C ASP A 780 -18.17 -2.36 -12.14
N THR A 781 -17.79 -3.63 -12.22
CA THR A 781 -16.41 -4.07 -12.02
C THR A 781 -15.71 -4.42 -13.32
N ASP A 782 -16.31 -4.06 -14.46
CA ASP A 782 -15.86 -4.35 -15.82
C ASP A 782 -15.64 -5.86 -16.05
N MET A 783 -16.63 -6.63 -15.59
CA MET A 783 -16.67 -8.06 -15.89
C MET A 783 -16.96 -8.26 -17.38
N PRO A 784 -16.33 -9.25 -18.04
CA PRO A 784 -16.61 -9.56 -19.44
C PRO A 784 -18.11 -9.78 -19.68
N GLY A 785 -18.70 -9.00 -20.59
CA GLY A 785 -20.14 -8.99 -20.87
C GLY A 785 -20.93 -7.85 -20.20
N GLY A 786 -20.31 -7.05 -19.32
CA GLY A 786 -20.95 -5.91 -18.63
C GLY A 786 -21.85 -6.32 -17.46
N ASP A 787 -21.75 -7.58 -17.03
CA ASP A 787 -22.54 -8.10 -15.92
C ASP A 787 -22.09 -7.51 -14.58
N ARG A 788 -23.03 -7.35 -13.64
CA ARG A 788 -22.74 -6.95 -12.24
C ARG A 788 -22.62 -8.12 -11.27
N ALA A 789 -22.75 -9.34 -11.78
CA ALA A 789 -22.49 -10.55 -11.03
C ALA A 789 -21.77 -11.58 -11.90
N THR A 790 -20.93 -12.41 -11.29
CA THR A 790 -20.25 -13.51 -11.97
C THR A 790 -21.29 -14.38 -12.69
N PRO A 791 -21.24 -14.53 -14.02
CA PRO A 791 -22.29 -15.23 -14.75
C PRO A 791 -22.31 -16.73 -14.41
N PRO A 792 -23.48 -17.37 -14.29
CA PRO A 792 -23.54 -18.82 -14.19
C PRO A 792 -22.86 -19.46 -15.42
N GLY A 793 -22.13 -20.56 -15.22
CA GLY A 793 -21.38 -21.17 -16.31
C GLY A 793 -20.32 -22.18 -15.86
N ASN A 794 -19.66 -22.76 -16.86
CA ASN A 794 -18.49 -23.60 -16.65
C ASN A 794 -17.22 -22.75 -16.73
N TYR A 795 -16.32 -22.94 -15.77
CA TYR A 795 -15.08 -22.20 -15.60
C TYR A 795 -13.89 -23.15 -15.44
N ARG A 796 -12.67 -22.67 -15.69
CA ARG A 796 -11.43 -23.39 -15.40
C ARG A 796 -10.28 -22.43 -15.08
N PHE A 797 -9.32 -22.87 -14.28
CA PHE A 797 -8.05 -22.19 -14.12
C PHE A 797 -7.08 -22.61 -15.22
N VAL A 798 -6.31 -21.65 -15.72
CA VAL A 798 -5.18 -21.85 -16.62
C VAL A 798 -3.94 -21.24 -15.97
N VAL A 799 -2.87 -22.02 -15.89
CA VAL A 799 -1.62 -21.62 -15.24
C VAL A 799 -0.46 -21.82 -16.21
N ASP A 800 0.29 -20.76 -16.44
CA ASP A 800 1.58 -20.78 -17.11
C ASP A 800 2.67 -20.38 -16.12
N GLY A 801 3.71 -21.19 -15.99
CA GLY A 801 4.81 -20.90 -15.07
C GLY A 801 6.13 -21.48 -15.54
N GLU A 802 7.16 -21.29 -14.74
CA GLU A 802 8.51 -21.76 -15.04
C GLU A 802 9.09 -22.51 -13.85
N ARG A 803 9.81 -23.61 -14.11
CA ARG A 803 10.45 -24.40 -13.05
C ARG A 803 11.82 -24.90 -13.46
N ARG A 804 12.62 -25.29 -12.47
CA ARG A 804 13.95 -25.84 -12.73
C ARG A 804 13.91 -27.37 -12.76
N GLU A 805 14.46 -27.97 -13.80
CA GLU A 805 14.47 -29.43 -13.99
C GLU A 805 15.83 -29.97 -14.42
N GLY A 806 16.10 -31.23 -14.07
CA GLY A 806 17.30 -31.97 -14.47
C GLY A 806 18.52 -31.75 -13.56
N ALA A 807 19.64 -32.35 -13.97
CA ALA A 807 20.94 -32.20 -13.33
C ALA A 807 22.02 -32.02 -14.42
N PRO A 808 22.60 -30.82 -14.61
CA PRO A 808 22.32 -29.57 -13.88
C PRO A 808 20.90 -29.03 -14.13
N ALA A 809 20.37 -28.29 -13.16
CA ALA A 809 19.02 -27.76 -13.22
C ALA A 809 18.90 -26.63 -14.25
N THR A 810 17.90 -26.72 -15.14
CA THR A 810 17.63 -25.73 -16.19
C THR A 810 16.18 -25.28 -16.13
N VAL A 811 15.89 -24.03 -16.49
CA VAL A 811 14.52 -23.48 -16.52
C VAL A 811 13.72 -24.12 -17.66
N LYS A 812 12.50 -24.57 -17.35
CA LYS A 812 11.53 -25.16 -18.25
C LYS A 812 10.15 -24.54 -18.00
N PRO A 813 9.44 -24.10 -19.06
CA PRO A 813 8.06 -23.65 -18.91
C PRO A 813 7.15 -24.85 -18.62
N TYR A 814 6.06 -24.60 -17.91
CA TYR A 814 4.98 -25.57 -17.74
C TYR A 814 3.63 -24.90 -17.94
N HIS A 815 2.64 -25.71 -18.30
CA HIS A 815 1.26 -25.31 -18.50
C HIS A 815 0.33 -26.29 -17.78
N LEU A 816 -0.66 -25.77 -17.06
CA LEU A 816 -1.69 -26.55 -16.38
C LEU A 816 -3.07 -25.95 -16.64
N GLU A 817 -4.04 -26.83 -16.89
CA GLU A 817 -5.46 -26.50 -16.87
C GLU A 817 -6.12 -27.30 -15.73
N SER A 818 -6.98 -26.65 -14.94
CA SER A 818 -7.76 -27.36 -13.93
C SER A 818 -8.88 -28.18 -14.58
N ALA A 819 -9.47 -29.10 -13.81
CA ALA A 819 -10.81 -29.59 -14.12
C ALA A 819 -11.78 -28.39 -14.18
N SER A 820 -12.82 -28.52 -15.01
CA SER A 820 -13.88 -27.51 -15.05
C SER A 820 -14.69 -27.52 -13.75
N PHE A 821 -15.09 -26.34 -13.30
CA PHE A 821 -16.01 -26.15 -12.19
C PHE A 821 -17.19 -25.28 -12.63
N VAL A 822 -18.32 -25.41 -11.94
CA VAL A 822 -19.53 -24.65 -12.25
C VAL A 822 -19.64 -23.49 -11.26
N VAL A 823 -19.93 -22.30 -11.78
CA VAL A 823 -20.50 -21.20 -10.99
C VAL A 823 -22.00 -21.22 -11.18
N LYS A 824 -22.72 -21.33 -10.07
CA LYS A 824 -24.19 -21.33 -10.00
C LYS A 824 -24.73 -19.99 -9.51
N ARG A 825 -26.02 -19.76 -9.71
CA ARG A 825 -26.71 -18.66 -9.03
C ARG A 825 -26.73 -18.93 -7.53
N TRP A 826 -26.78 -17.87 -6.73
CA TRP A 826 -27.13 -18.03 -5.32
C TRP A 826 -28.63 -18.33 -5.24
N ASP A 827 -29.05 -19.37 -4.52
CA ASP A 827 -30.44 -19.82 -4.48
C ASP A 827 -31.11 -19.66 -3.10
N HIS A 828 -30.48 -18.89 -2.22
CA HIS A 828 -30.90 -18.72 -0.83
C HIS A 828 -31.77 -17.47 -0.58
N VAL A 829 -32.32 -16.83 -1.63
CA VAL A 829 -33.37 -15.81 -1.44
C VAL A 829 -34.57 -16.47 -0.76
N THR A 830 -35.17 -15.83 0.24
CA THR A 830 -36.32 -16.39 0.97
C THR A 830 -37.59 -15.59 0.70
N ALA A 831 -38.73 -16.28 0.69
CA ALA A 831 -40.06 -15.67 0.62
C ALA A 831 -40.80 -15.93 1.94
N GLU A 832 -40.74 -14.95 2.83
CA GLU A 832 -41.11 -15.03 4.25
C GLU A 832 -42.46 -14.37 4.54
N ASP A 833 -43.09 -14.76 5.65
CA ASP A 833 -44.27 -14.09 6.20
C ASP A 833 -45.44 -13.94 5.20
N ALA A 834 -45.65 -14.92 4.31
CA ALA A 834 -46.73 -14.84 3.32
C ALA A 834 -48.11 -14.72 3.98
N GLN A 835 -48.93 -13.75 3.52
CA GLN A 835 -50.28 -13.51 4.03
C GLN A 835 -51.23 -13.00 2.92
N VAL A 836 -52.51 -12.80 3.26
CA VAL A 836 -53.47 -12.07 2.42
C VAL A 836 -53.77 -10.72 3.07
N ASP A 837 -53.54 -9.62 2.35
CA ASP A 837 -53.78 -8.26 2.83
C ASP A 837 -55.29 -7.95 2.92
N PRO A 838 -55.71 -6.89 3.62
CA PRO A 838 -57.13 -6.58 3.81
C PRO A 838 -57.96 -6.39 2.52
N GLY A 839 -57.33 -6.07 1.39
CA GLY A 839 -57.96 -5.97 0.07
C GLY A 839 -58.14 -7.31 -0.65
N GLY A 840 -57.60 -8.40 -0.11
CA GLY A 840 -57.66 -9.75 -0.69
C GLY A 840 -56.42 -10.13 -1.51
N GLU A 841 -55.44 -9.23 -1.65
CA GLU A 841 -54.18 -9.48 -2.37
C GLU A 841 -53.19 -10.30 -1.52
N PRO A 842 -52.60 -11.38 -2.06
CA PRO A 842 -51.47 -12.05 -1.46
C PRO A 842 -50.27 -11.12 -1.32
N SER A 843 -49.56 -11.20 -0.20
CA SER A 843 -48.33 -10.44 0.00
C SER A 843 -47.27 -11.25 0.74
N VAL A 844 -45.99 -10.98 0.45
CA VAL A 844 -44.83 -11.69 1.05
C VAL A 844 -43.71 -10.70 1.38
N LYS A 845 -42.83 -11.04 2.32
CA LYS A 845 -41.56 -10.37 2.53
C LYS A 845 -40.44 -11.15 1.85
N ILE A 846 -39.46 -10.46 1.25
CA ILE A 846 -38.29 -11.10 0.65
C ILE A 846 -37.11 -11.03 1.61
N GLY A 847 -36.42 -12.14 1.81
CA GLY A 847 -35.31 -12.34 2.74
C GLY A 847 -34.11 -13.09 2.10
N PRO A 848 -33.15 -13.58 2.91
CA PRO A 848 -33.20 -13.67 4.36
C PRO A 848 -32.83 -12.35 5.03
N ARG A 849 -33.56 -11.95 6.07
CA ARG A 849 -33.15 -10.87 6.98
C ARG A 849 -32.37 -11.46 8.15
N THR A 850 -31.27 -10.84 8.53
CA THR A 850 -30.55 -11.23 9.75
C THR A 850 -30.55 -10.09 10.75
N SER A 851 -30.37 -10.44 12.02
CA SER A 851 -30.24 -9.47 13.10
C SER A 851 -28.92 -9.68 13.83
N ARG A 852 -27.98 -8.74 13.67
CA ARG A 852 -26.64 -8.81 14.27
C ARG A 852 -26.24 -7.52 14.94
N ALA A 853 -25.43 -7.64 16.00
CA ALA A 853 -24.93 -6.47 16.71
C ALA A 853 -23.73 -5.89 15.95
N LEU A 854 -23.95 -4.83 15.17
CA LEU A 854 -22.89 -4.09 14.46
C LEU A 854 -22.49 -2.82 15.23
N CYS A 855 -21.24 -2.42 15.06
CA CYS A 855 -20.64 -1.22 15.67
C CYS A 855 -20.80 -1.09 17.19
N GLY A 856 -20.91 -2.22 17.89
CA GLY A 856 -21.05 -2.26 19.35
C GLY A 856 -22.34 -1.62 19.89
N LYS A 857 -23.37 -1.47 19.05
CA LYS A 857 -24.75 -1.12 19.45
C LYS A 857 -25.66 -2.36 19.32
N GLY A 858 -26.93 -2.22 19.68
CA GLY A 858 -27.89 -3.33 19.74
C GLY A 858 -28.07 -4.08 18.41
N PRO A 859 -28.92 -5.11 18.37
CA PRO A 859 -29.19 -5.83 17.13
C PRO A 859 -29.71 -4.87 16.04
N ASP A 860 -28.99 -4.80 14.93
CA ASP A 860 -29.41 -4.15 13.68
C ASP A 860 -29.97 -5.23 12.76
N GLU A 861 -31.09 -4.94 12.12
CA GLU A 861 -31.64 -5.78 11.04
C GLU A 861 -30.92 -5.44 9.73
N ILE A 862 -30.56 -6.47 8.96
CA ILE A 862 -29.89 -6.37 7.67
C ILE A 862 -30.77 -7.04 6.62
N GLY A 863 -30.91 -6.40 5.46
CA GLY A 863 -31.78 -6.85 4.38
C GLY A 863 -32.62 -5.71 3.78
N PRO A 864 -33.54 -6.02 2.85
CA PRO A 864 -34.34 -7.25 2.78
C PRO A 864 -33.57 -8.57 2.58
N ILE A 865 -32.62 -8.64 1.66
CA ILE A 865 -31.76 -9.81 1.43
C ILE A 865 -30.38 -9.52 2.04
N ASP A 866 -29.98 -10.25 3.08
CA ASP A 866 -28.60 -10.27 3.63
C ASP A 866 -27.77 -11.29 2.85
N TYR A 867 -26.83 -10.82 2.03
CA TYR A 867 -25.95 -11.71 1.28
C TYR A 867 -24.84 -12.25 2.20
N PRO A 868 -24.19 -13.37 1.84
CA PRO A 868 -23.05 -13.87 2.61
C PRO A 868 -21.94 -12.81 2.72
N ASP A 869 -21.37 -12.60 3.92
CA ASP A 869 -20.23 -11.68 4.08
C ASP A 869 -18.89 -12.35 3.72
N THR A 870 -18.83 -13.69 3.68
CA THR A 870 -17.60 -14.47 3.46
C THR A 870 -17.94 -15.92 3.07
N TYR A 871 -16.95 -16.67 2.61
CA TYR A 871 -17.05 -18.08 2.21
C TYR A 871 -16.30 -19.01 3.15
N THR A 872 -16.45 -20.32 2.97
CA THR A 872 -15.65 -21.32 3.69
C THR A 872 -14.56 -21.87 2.77
N TYR A 873 -13.28 -21.73 3.17
CA TYR A 873 -12.16 -22.25 2.36
C TYR A 873 -12.16 -23.77 2.25
N GLU A 874 -12.07 -24.51 3.36
CA GLU A 874 -12.30 -25.97 3.37
C GLU A 874 -13.04 -26.35 4.64
N ALA A 875 -13.79 -27.45 4.58
CA ALA A 875 -14.42 -28.02 5.76
C ALA A 875 -13.36 -28.30 6.85
N ASN A 876 -13.36 -27.46 7.90
CA ASN A 876 -12.43 -27.47 9.04
C ASN A 876 -11.01 -26.95 8.79
N ALA A 877 -10.71 -26.31 7.66
CA ALA A 877 -9.45 -25.57 7.48
C ALA A 877 -9.57 -24.11 7.94
N ALA A 878 -8.43 -23.49 8.23
CA ALA A 878 -8.36 -22.05 8.40
C ALA A 878 -8.52 -21.35 7.05
N GLN A 879 -9.17 -20.18 7.06
CA GLN A 879 -9.23 -19.29 5.90
C GLN A 879 -7.83 -18.91 5.40
N PRO A 880 -7.68 -18.56 4.11
CA PRO A 880 -6.48 -17.87 3.63
C PRO A 880 -6.16 -16.67 4.52
N ARG A 881 -4.88 -16.36 4.71
CA ARG A 881 -4.43 -15.35 5.69
C ARG A 881 -4.99 -13.94 5.43
N PHE A 882 -5.25 -13.63 4.17
CA PHE A 882 -5.81 -12.36 3.71
C PHE A 882 -7.35 -12.36 3.77
N ILE A 883 -7.98 -13.48 4.15
CA ILE A 883 -9.41 -13.61 4.37
C ILE A 883 -9.71 -13.76 5.86
N ARG A 884 -10.34 -12.74 6.44
CA ARG A 884 -10.70 -12.62 7.86
C ARG A 884 -12.07 -11.97 7.93
N ASN A 885 -12.96 -12.51 8.77
CA ASN A 885 -14.23 -11.85 9.06
C ASN A 885 -14.02 -10.58 9.90
N GLN A 886 -13.54 -9.53 9.24
CA GLN A 886 -13.24 -8.20 9.75
C GLN A 886 -13.97 -7.21 8.85
N MET A 887 -14.72 -6.33 9.49
CA MET A 887 -15.54 -5.32 8.86
C MET A 887 -15.32 -4.00 9.59
N TRP A 888 -15.23 -2.92 8.82
CA TRP A 888 -15.38 -1.59 9.33
C TRP A 888 -16.86 -1.21 9.30
N CYS A 889 -17.30 -0.40 10.26
CA CYS A 889 -18.68 0.07 10.26
C CYS A 889 -18.82 1.40 11.00
N GLU A 890 -19.73 2.23 10.52
CA GLU A 890 -20.02 3.56 11.02
C GLU A 890 -21.53 3.82 10.90
N ARG A 891 -22.06 4.72 11.71
CA ARG A 891 -23.46 5.15 11.57
C ARG A 891 -23.51 6.59 11.11
N SER A 892 -24.38 6.86 10.15
CA SER A 892 -24.69 8.20 9.67
C SER A 892 -25.12 9.11 10.82
N SER A 893 -24.88 10.40 10.61
CA SER A 893 -25.28 11.42 11.57
C SER A 893 -26.80 11.49 11.65
N PRO A 894 -27.41 11.71 12.85
CA PRO A 894 -28.87 11.86 12.98
C PRO A 894 -29.48 12.99 12.13
N LYS A 895 -28.66 13.86 11.53
CA LYS A 895 -29.09 14.98 10.69
C LYS A 895 -29.58 14.55 9.29
N THR A 896 -29.20 13.38 8.78
CA THR A 896 -29.59 12.90 7.44
C THR A 896 -30.86 12.04 7.46
N GLY A 897 -31.46 11.79 8.63
CA GLY A 897 -32.78 11.17 8.76
C GLY A 897 -32.86 9.66 8.48
N ALA A 898 -31.80 9.04 7.95
CA ALA A 898 -31.70 7.59 7.85
C ALA A 898 -31.24 6.99 9.19
N ASN A 899 -31.75 5.84 9.59
CA ASN A 899 -31.17 5.01 10.66
C ASN A 899 -29.83 4.37 10.20
N GLY A 900 -29.07 5.07 9.35
CA GLY A 900 -28.06 4.62 8.40
C GLY A 900 -26.83 4.01 9.03
N LEU A 901 -26.86 2.71 9.21
CA LEU A 901 -25.69 1.91 9.51
C LEU A 901 -25.05 1.49 8.19
N GLU A 902 -23.75 1.70 8.08
CA GLU A 902 -22.95 1.23 6.95
C GLU A 902 -21.82 0.35 7.46
N TRP A 903 -21.52 -0.71 6.72
CA TRP A 903 -20.37 -1.56 6.96
C TRP A 903 -19.66 -1.90 5.66
N ILE A 904 -18.35 -2.05 5.76
CA ILE A 904 -17.45 -2.35 4.65
C ILE A 904 -16.63 -3.57 5.05
N CYS A 905 -16.51 -4.49 4.11
CA CYS A 905 -15.65 -5.65 4.22
C CYS A 905 -14.18 -5.22 4.18
N ASP A 906 -13.47 -5.27 5.31
CA ASP A 906 -12.02 -5.01 5.31
C ASP A 906 -11.27 -6.25 4.77
N ALA A 907 -11.63 -7.46 5.17
CA ALA A 907 -10.87 -8.64 4.72
C ALA A 907 -11.73 -9.89 4.58
N CYS A 908 -13.04 -9.78 4.58
CA CYS A 908 -13.94 -10.94 4.52
C CYS A 908 -14.09 -11.56 3.12
N ALA A 909 -13.79 -10.80 2.08
CA ALA A 909 -13.75 -11.16 0.67
C ALA A 909 -12.65 -10.33 -0.02
N PHE A 910 -12.17 -10.75 -1.19
CA PHE A 910 -11.23 -9.95 -1.99
C PHE A 910 -11.85 -9.35 -3.26
N ARG A 911 -13.10 -9.70 -3.58
CA ARG A 911 -13.96 -9.00 -4.56
C ARG A 911 -15.05 -8.19 -3.84
N PRO A 912 -15.66 -7.19 -4.50
CA PRO A 912 -16.64 -6.31 -3.86
C PRO A 912 -18.04 -6.94 -3.80
N TRP A 913 -18.22 -7.84 -2.85
CA TRP A 913 -19.52 -8.49 -2.64
C TRP A 913 -20.53 -7.44 -2.16
N ALA A 914 -21.73 -7.47 -2.72
CA ALA A 914 -22.85 -6.71 -2.20
C ALA A 914 -23.20 -7.22 -0.80
N ASP A 915 -23.31 -6.31 0.18
CA ASP A 915 -23.65 -6.67 1.55
C ASP A 915 -25.15 -7.01 1.71
N GLU A 916 -26.03 -6.19 1.11
CA GLU A 916 -27.48 -6.37 1.15
C GLU A 916 -28.16 -6.05 -0.18
N GLY A 917 -29.41 -6.50 -0.34
CA GLY A 917 -30.23 -6.28 -1.52
C GLY A 917 -31.73 -6.47 -1.29
N ASP A 918 -32.47 -6.54 -2.40
CA ASP A 918 -33.90 -6.84 -2.42
C ASP A 918 -34.23 -7.58 -3.74
N ALA A 919 -35.41 -8.18 -3.82
CA ALA A 919 -35.92 -8.71 -5.08
C ALA A 919 -36.05 -7.59 -6.12
N GLU A 920 -35.74 -7.91 -7.36
CA GLU A 920 -36.10 -7.12 -8.53
C GLU A 920 -37.48 -7.53 -9.06
N THR A 921 -37.80 -8.82 -8.98
CA THR A 921 -39.12 -9.34 -9.36
C THR A 921 -39.62 -10.38 -8.36
N VAL A 922 -40.94 -10.38 -8.12
CA VAL A 922 -41.65 -11.40 -7.35
C VAL A 922 -42.92 -11.81 -8.09
N THR A 923 -43.13 -13.12 -8.23
CA THR A 923 -44.27 -13.71 -8.93
C THR A 923 -44.92 -14.77 -8.04
N PHE A 924 -46.24 -14.64 -7.85
CA PHE A 924 -47.07 -15.64 -7.19
C PHE A 924 -47.59 -16.63 -8.23
N THR A 925 -47.47 -17.92 -7.94
CA THR A 925 -48.28 -18.95 -8.60
C THR A 925 -49.62 -19.02 -7.87
N VAL A 926 -50.71 -18.72 -8.57
CA VAL A 926 -52.08 -18.77 -8.05
C VAL A 926 -52.80 -19.98 -8.62
N LEU A 927 -53.16 -20.93 -7.78
CA LEU A 927 -53.89 -22.15 -8.14
C LEU A 927 -55.38 -21.97 -7.87
N LYS A 928 -56.19 -22.18 -8.89
CA LYS A 928 -57.66 -22.20 -8.83
C LYS A 928 -58.17 -23.64 -8.88
N ASP A 929 -59.12 -23.96 -8.00
CA ASP A 929 -59.80 -25.26 -7.94
C ASP A 929 -58.86 -26.49 -7.90
N GLY A 930 -57.61 -26.31 -7.45
CA GLY A 930 -56.59 -27.36 -7.44
C GLY A 930 -56.14 -27.88 -8.81
N THR A 931 -56.52 -27.22 -9.92
CA THR A 931 -56.35 -27.78 -11.27
C THR A 931 -55.77 -26.81 -12.31
N SER A 932 -55.87 -25.49 -12.11
CA SER A 932 -55.33 -24.50 -13.04
C SER A 932 -54.51 -23.44 -12.33
N ALA A 933 -53.26 -23.23 -12.75
CA ALA A 933 -52.35 -22.23 -12.17
C ALA A 933 -52.15 -21.01 -13.08
N GLU A 934 -52.04 -19.84 -12.47
CA GLU A 934 -51.75 -18.55 -13.10
C GLU A 934 -50.50 -17.94 -12.45
N GLN A 935 -49.63 -17.30 -13.24
CA GLN A 935 -48.50 -16.51 -12.73
C GLN A 935 -48.94 -15.05 -12.57
N VAL A 936 -48.95 -14.57 -11.33
CA VAL A 936 -49.38 -13.21 -10.97
C VAL A 936 -48.18 -12.42 -10.46
N PRO A 937 -47.68 -11.42 -11.21
CA PRO A 937 -46.61 -10.55 -10.74
C PRO A 937 -47.04 -9.77 -9.49
N ALA A 938 -46.07 -9.42 -8.67
CA ALA A 938 -46.25 -8.58 -7.50
C ALA A 938 -45.55 -7.23 -7.66
N THR A 939 -46.08 -6.21 -6.98
CA THR A 939 -45.50 -4.88 -6.89
C THR A 939 -45.05 -4.62 -5.45
N LYS A 940 -43.87 -4.03 -5.28
CA LYS A 940 -43.37 -3.65 -3.97
C LYS A 940 -44.23 -2.54 -3.35
N SER A 941 -44.75 -2.80 -2.16
CA SER A 941 -45.51 -1.88 -1.32
C SER A 941 -44.95 -1.91 0.11
N ASN A 942 -44.24 -0.83 0.48
CA ASN A 942 -43.44 -0.77 1.71
C ASN A 942 -42.40 -1.92 1.78
N ASP A 943 -42.38 -2.69 2.86
CA ASP A 943 -41.48 -3.84 3.10
C ASP A 943 -42.06 -5.17 2.57
N ARG A 944 -43.07 -5.11 1.69
CA ARG A 944 -43.74 -6.31 1.15
C ARG A 944 -43.89 -6.25 -0.35
N TRP A 945 -43.97 -7.42 -0.98
CA TRP A 945 -44.37 -7.59 -2.36
C TRP A 945 -45.81 -8.07 -2.39
N VAL A 946 -46.70 -7.29 -3.00
CA VAL A 946 -48.15 -7.51 -3.04
C VAL A 946 -48.54 -7.90 -4.46
N ALA A 947 -49.23 -9.03 -4.62
CA ALA A 947 -49.70 -9.50 -5.91
C ALA A 947 -50.60 -8.45 -6.59
N ASN A 948 -50.53 -8.35 -7.91
CA ASN A 948 -51.23 -7.31 -8.68
C ASN A 948 -52.76 -7.52 -8.77
N ARG A 949 -53.31 -8.54 -8.12
CA ARG A 949 -54.76 -8.78 -7.98
C ARG A 949 -55.10 -9.51 -6.69
N ALA A 950 -56.34 -9.33 -6.24
CA ALA A 950 -56.90 -10.10 -5.13
C ALA A 950 -57.17 -11.57 -5.53
N LEU A 951 -57.15 -12.46 -4.53
CA LEU A 951 -57.59 -13.84 -4.68
C LEU A 951 -59.11 -13.96 -4.69
N ALA A 952 -59.63 -14.85 -5.53
CA ALA A 952 -60.98 -15.36 -5.40
C ALA A 952 -61.08 -16.34 -4.21
N ALA A 953 -62.32 -16.60 -3.76
CA ALA A 953 -62.58 -17.40 -2.56
C ALA A 953 -62.13 -18.87 -2.64
N ASP A 954 -61.81 -19.35 -3.84
CA ASP A 954 -61.39 -20.70 -4.22
C ASP A 954 -59.91 -20.78 -4.65
N GLU A 955 -59.17 -19.66 -4.58
CA GLU A 955 -57.78 -19.58 -5.02
C GLU A 955 -56.79 -19.72 -3.85
N THR A 956 -55.63 -20.30 -4.13
CA THR A 956 -54.46 -20.36 -3.22
C THR A 956 -53.23 -19.87 -3.95
N ALA A 957 -52.44 -19.01 -3.33
CA ALA A 957 -51.22 -18.43 -3.90
C ALA A 957 -49.97 -18.85 -3.13
N GLN A 958 -48.85 -18.99 -3.85
CA GLN A 958 -47.54 -19.28 -3.28
C GLN A 958 -46.45 -18.66 -4.16
N VAL A 959 -45.37 -18.16 -3.56
CA VAL A 959 -44.13 -17.87 -4.31
C VAL A 959 -43.36 -19.16 -4.40
N CYS A 960 -43.27 -19.72 -5.60
CA CYS A 960 -42.59 -21.00 -5.84
C CYS A 960 -41.10 -20.80 -6.11
N PRO A 961 -40.28 -21.87 -6.12
CA PRO A 961 -38.85 -21.74 -6.43
C PRO A 961 -38.62 -21.03 -7.76
N GLY A 962 -37.74 -20.03 -7.79
CA GLY A 962 -37.55 -19.13 -8.95
C GLY A 962 -38.58 -17.99 -9.07
N GLY A 963 -39.57 -17.93 -8.17
CA GLY A 963 -40.63 -16.91 -8.17
C GLY A 963 -40.19 -15.57 -7.59
N ALA A 964 -39.14 -15.52 -6.77
CA ALA A 964 -38.47 -14.31 -6.31
C ALA A 964 -37.07 -14.26 -6.91
N VAL A 965 -36.73 -13.15 -7.57
CA VAL A 965 -35.45 -12.97 -8.26
C VAL A 965 -34.86 -11.62 -7.86
N ASP A 966 -33.61 -11.61 -7.40
CA ASP A 966 -32.88 -10.37 -7.11
C ASP A 966 -32.31 -9.71 -8.37
N LYS A 967 -31.70 -8.53 -8.20
CA LYS A 967 -31.07 -7.77 -9.30
C LYS A 967 -29.86 -8.44 -9.96
N PHE A 968 -29.32 -9.51 -9.37
CA PHE A 968 -28.22 -10.29 -9.90
C PHE A 968 -28.73 -11.54 -10.64
N GLY A 969 -30.04 -11.83 -10.56
CA GLY A 969 -30.63 -13.05 -11.07
C GLY A 969 -30.49 -14.24 -10.12
N ASN A 970 -30.18 -14.01 -8.83
CA ASN A 970 -30.27 -15.02 -7.78
C ASN A 970 -31.74 -15.26 -7.44
N VAL A 971 -32.05 -16.47 -6.96
CA VAL A 971 -33.44 -16.94 -6.84
C VAL A 971 -33.75 -17.53 -5.48
N ASN A 972 -35.02 -17.74 -5.18
CA ASN A 972 -35.43 -18.56 -4.05
C ASN A 972 -35.48 -20.05 -4.43
N SER A 973 -34.85 -20.90 -3.62
CA SER A 973 -34.93 -22.37 -3.74
C SER A 973 -36.14 -22.97 -3.03
N ASP A 974 -36.59 -22.35 -1.94
CA ASP A 974 -37.75 -22.77 -1.16
C ASP A 974 -39.01 -21.99 -1.53
N ALA A 975 -40.17 -22.67 -1.48
CA ALA A 975 -41.46 -22.04 -1.67
C ALA A 975 -41.92 -21.27 -0.41
N SER A 976 -42.65 -20.17 -0.58
CA SER A 976 -43.29 -19.46 0.53
C SER A 976 -44.37 -20.33 1.21
N GLN A 977 -44.92 -19.90 2.35
CA GLN A 977 -46.16 -20.51 2.84
C GLN A 977 -47.32 -20.25 1.85
N PRO A 978 -48.22 -21.22 1.60
CA PRO A 978 -49.39 -21.00 0.77
C PRO A 978 -50.44 -20.14 1.49
N VAL A 979 -51.09 -19.22 0.77
CA VAL A 979 -52.10 -18.29 1.31
C VAL A 979 -53.39 -18.35 0.48
N GLY A 980 -54.56 -18.33 1.13
CA GLY A 980 -55.87 -18.45 0.47
C GLY A 980 -56.69 -19.66 0.92
N ALA A 981 -57.51 -20.21 0.01
CA ALA A 981 -58.61 -21.12 0.30
C ALA A 981 -58.21 -22.54 0.75
N ALA A 982 -57.02 -23.04 0.38
CA ALA A 982 -56.59 -24.41 0.67
C ALA A 982 -55.07 -24.54 0.93
N SER A 983 -54.67 -24.59 2.20
CA SER A 983 -53.26 -24.71 2.64
C SER A 983 -52.63 -26.10 2.49
N ALA A 984 -53.28 -27.05 1.80
CA ALA A 984 -52.87 -28.47 1.74
C ALA A 984 -52.54 -28.98 0.32
N VAL A 985 -52.56 -28.13 -0.71
CA VAL A 985 -52.23 -28.49 -2.10
C VAL A 985 -50.84 -27.95 -2.45
N ASP A 986 -50.01 -28.76 -3.13
CA ASP A 986 -48.72 -28.33 -3.66
C ASP A 986 -48.93 -27.43 -4.88
N VAL A 987 -49.02 -26.11 -4.63
CA VAL A 987 -49.20 -25.09 -5.68
C VAL A 987 -48.01 -25.07 -6.64
N CYS A 988 -46.81 -25.38 -6.13
CA CYS A 988 -45.57 -25.29 -6.89
C CYS A 988 -45.35 -26.44 -7.88
N ALA A 989 -46.09 -27.54 -7.76
CA ALA A 989 -46.15 -28.56 -8.80
C ALA A 989 -46.66 -28.02 -10.16
N PHE A 990 -47.35 -26.87 -10.17
CA PHE A 990 -47.91 -26.23 -11.37
C PHE A 990 -47.15 -24.96 -11.78
N ALA A 991 -46.07 -24.61 -11.07
CA ALA A 991 -45.21 -23.50 -11.42
C ALA A 991 -44.26 -23.89 -12.57
N PRO A 992 -43.86 -22.94 -13.43
CA PRO A 992 -42.74 -23.16 -14.33
C PRO A 992 -41.48 -23.45 -13.50
N PRO A 993 -40.61 -24.39 -13.93
CA PRO A 993 -39.37 -24.65 -13.22
C PRO A 993 -38.50 -23.38 -13.22
N PRO A 994 -37.67 -23.18 -12.17
CA PRO A 994 -36.68 -22.11 -12.19
C PRO A 994 -35.78 -22.27 -13.42
N PRO A 995 -35.27 -21.17 -13.99
CA PRO A 995 -34.32 -21.26 -15.09
C PRO A 995 -33.15 -22.16 -14.67
N PRO A 996 -32.86 -23.24 -15.42
CA PRO A 996 -31.82 -24.16 -15.01
C PRO A 996 -30.48 -23.42 -14.98
N ASP A 997 -29.68 -23.74 -13.97
CA ASP A 997 -28.26 -23.45 -14.04
C ASP A 997 -27.63 -24.36 -15.10
N PRO A 998 -26.55 -23.92 -15.75
CA PRO A 998 -25.88 -24.73 -16.75
C PRO A 998 -25.38 -26.05 -16.14
N ASP A 999 -25.65 -27.16 -16.83
CA ASP A 999 -25.16 -28.48 -16.41
C ASP A 999 -23.62 -28.49 -16.36
N PRO A 1000 -23.02 -29.19 -15.38
CA PRO A 1000 -21.59 -29.44 -15.38
C PRO A 1000 -21.22 -30.22 -16.65
N ASP A 1001 -20.28 -29.68 -17.44
CA ASP A 1001 -19.76 -30.41 -18.59
C ASP A 1001 -19.08 -31.70 -18.09
N PRO A 1002 -19.34 -32.88 -18.67
CA PRO A 1002 -18.60 -34.08 -18.35
C PRO A 1002 -17.14 -33.88 -18.78
N GLY A 1003 -16.29 -33.45 -17.84
CA GLY A 1003 -14.87 -33.19 -18.09
C GLY A 1003 -14.15 -34.38 -18.74
N PRO A 1004 -12.96 -34.18 -19.33
CA PRO A 1004 -12.24 -35.23 -20.01
C PRO A 1004 -11.97 -36.38 -19.04
N THR A 1005 -12.53 -37.55 -19.35
CA THR A 1005 -12.26 -38.79 -18.62
C THR A 1005 -10.77 -39.08 -18.72
N PRO A 1006 -10.05 -39.40 -17.62
CA PRO A 1006 -8.66 -39.81 -17.72
C PRO A 1006 -8.58 -41.02 -18.65
N GLY A 1007 -7.92 -40.86 -19.80
CA GLY A 1007 -7.75 -41.92 -20.78
C GLY A 1007 -7.04 -43.10 -20.13
N GLY A 1008 -7.80 -44.13 -19.76
CA GLY A 1008 -7.26 -45.41 -19.34
C GLY A 1008 -6.39 -45.97 -20.45
N GLY A 1009 -5.09 -46.13 -20.17
CA GLY A 1009 -4.13 -46.71 -21.09
C GLY A 1009 -4.54 -48.11 -21.54
N GLY A 1010 -5.18 -48.19 -22.70
CA GLY A 1010 -5.43 -49.42 -23.44
C GLY A 1010 -4.14 -49.92 -24.09
N GLY A 1011 -3.30 -50.60 -23.29
CA GLY A 1011 -2.14 -51.33 -23.79
C GLY A 1011 -2.59 -52.64 -24.44
N GLY A 1012 -2.88 -52.61 -25.73
CA GLY A 1012 -2.97 -53.80 -26.55
C GLY A 1012 -1.57 -54.36 -26.83
N THR A 1013 -1.31 -55.61 -26.43
CA THR A 1013 -0.35 -56.47 -27.13
C THR A 1013 -0.85 -57.91 -27.15
N GLY A 1014 -0.92 -58.47 -28.35
CA GLY A 1014 -1.27 -59.86 -28.58
C GLY A 1014 -0.09 -60.80 -28.41
N GLY A 1015 -0.40 -62.01 -27.96
CA GLY A 1015 0.01 -63.29 -28.55
C GLY A 1015 1.49 -63.70 -28.54
N GLY A 1016 1.79 -64.81 -27.86
CA GLY A 1016 2.88 -65.70 -28.28
C GLY A 1016 3.58 -66.55 -27.21
N GLY A 1017 2.93 -67.65 -26.81
CA GLY A 1017 3.48 -69.01 -26.60
C GLY A 1017 4.80 -69.28 -25.84
N GLY A 1018 4.76 -70.26 -24.91
CA GLY A 1018 5.93 -71.14 -24.68
C GLY A 1018 6.21 -71.65 -23.27
N THR A 1019 5.41 -72.63 -22.83
CA THR A 1019 5.78 -73.87 -22.09
C THR A 1019 6.79 -73.92 -20.91
N GLY A 1020 6.31 -74.52 -19.81
CA GLY A 1020 7.04 -75.41 -18.87
C GLY A 1020 7.63 -74.73 -17.63
N GLY A 1021 7.48 -75.19 -16.38
CA GLY A 1021 6.94 -76.41 -15.80
C GLY A 1021 7.65 -76.69 -14.46
N GLY A 1022 6.88 -76.89 -13.37
CA GLY A 1022 7.33 -77.46 -12.08
C GLY A 1022 8.18 -76.53 -11.19
N GLY A 1023 8.07 -76.49 -9.87
CA GLY A 1023 7.26 -77.24 -8.91
C GLY A 1023 7.85 -77.01 -7.51
N GLY A 1024 6.99 -76.89 -6.49
CA GLY A 1024 7.24 -77.31 -5.10
C GLY A 1024 8.11 -76.46 -4.17
N GLY A 1025 7.65 -76.31 -2.92
CA GLY A 1025 8.56 -76.38 -1.76
C GLY A 1025 8.43 -75.27 -0.72
N THR A 1026 7.61 -75.53 0.29
CA THR A 1026 7.51 -74.87 1.59
C THR A 1026 8.80 -74.98 2.46
N THR A 1027 9.10 -73.92 3.24
CA THR A 1027 9.69 -73.78 4.62
C THR A 1027 10.25 -75.01 5.40
N PRO A 1028 10.97 -74.90 6.57
CA PRO A 1028 11.75 -73.80 7.24
C PRO A 1028 13.10 -74.22 7.96
N ALA A 1029 13.95 -73.21 8.33
CA ALA A 1029 14.88 -73.09 9.52
C ALA A 1029 15.98 -74.18 9.82
N PRO A 1030 16.90 -74.05 10.83
CA PRO A 1030 17.76 -72.95 11.35
C PRO A 1030 19.27 -73.35 11.58
N GLY A 1031 20.14 -72.40 12.00
CA GLY A 1031 21.19 -72.67 13.02
C GLY A 1031 22.71 -72.59 12.67
N PHE A 1032 23.37 -71.59 13.28
CA PHE A 1032 24.73 -71.55 13.89
C PHE A 1032 26.05 -71.84 13.13
N ALA A 1033 26.91 -70.78 13.07
CA ALA A 1033 28.37 -70.64 13.40
C ALA A 1033 29.40 -71.72 12.93
N PRO A 1034 30.73 -71.43 12.74
CA PRO A 1034 31.60 -70.51 13.51
C PRO A 1034 32.68 -69.74 12.71
N GLY A 1035 33.45 -68.88 13.40
CA GLY A 1035 34.45 -67.98 12.81
C GLY A 1035 35.91 -68.42 12.91
N THR A 1036 36.80 -67.54 12.45
CA THR A 1036 38.25 -67.41 12.73
C THR A 1036 38.61 -65.95 12.36
N GLY A 1037 39.56 -65.19 12.92
CA GLY A 1037 40.67 -65.48 13.82
C GLY A 1037 41.91 -64.71 13.35
N GLN A 1038 42.39 -63.76 14.18
CA GLN A 1038 43.80 -63.33 14.37
C GLN A 1038 44.51 -62.28 13.46
N ILE A 1039 44.62 -61.10 14.10
CA ILE A 1039 45.67 -60.05 14.29
C ILE A 1039 47.17 -60.49 14.17
N PRO A 1040 48.14 -59.56 14.02
CA PRO A 1040 48.81 -58.87 15.16
C PRO A 1040 49.09 -57.36 14.89
N GLY A 1041 49.22 -56.41 15.82
CA GLY A 1041 49.56 -56.35 17.25
C GLY A 1041 50.52 -55.15 17.42
N ALA A 1042 50.11 -54.04 18.05
CA ALA A 1042 50.41 -53.65 19.46
C ALA A 1042 51.77 -52.91 19.59
N THR A 1043 52.03 -51.86 20.40
CA THR A 1043 51.64 -51.44 21.79
C THR A 1043 52.50 -50.16 22.14
N PRO A 1044 52.61 -49.61 23.39
CA PRO A 1044 51.73 -49.57 24.58
C PRO A 1044 51.66 -48.20 25.33
N THR A 1045 50.65 -48.10 26.20
CA THR A 1045 50.40 -47.18 27.35
C THR A 1045 51.24 -47.53 28.60
N PRO A 1046 51.36 -46.68 29.65
CA PRO A 1046 50.46 -46.71 30.85
C PRO A 1046 50.30 -45.32 31.55
N GLY A 1047 49.45 -44.99 32.52
CA GLY A 1047 48.52 -45.66 33.43
C GLY A 1047 48.07 -44.65 34.53
N ALA A 1048 47.19 -45.11 35.43
CA ALA A 1048 46.73 -44.52 36.71
C ALA A 1048 45.48 -43.59 36.73
N THR A 1049 44.49 -44.05 37.51
CA THR A 1049 43.19 -43.46 37.90
C THR A 1049 43.32 -42.56 39.14
N PRO A 1050 42.54 -41.46 39.25
CA PRO A 1050 42.18 -40.83 40.53
C PRO A 1050 40.65 -40.82 40.79
N PRO A 1051 40.20 -40.52 42.04
CA PRO A 1051 38.90 -40.96 42.57
C PRO A 1051 37.72 -40.02 42.26
N LEU A 1052 36.51 -40.57 42.37
CA LEU A 1052 35.21 -39.87 42.34
C LEU A 1052 35.13 -38.74 43.38
N PRO A 1053 34.67 -37.52 43.02
CA PRO A 1053 34.38 -36.49 44.00
C PRO A 1053 33.00 -36.71 44.67
N THR A 1054 33.04 -36.49 45.97
CA THR A 1054 32.02 -36.56 47.01
C THR A 1054 30.75 -35.75 46.72
N ALA A 1055 29.61 -36.31 47.14
CA ALA A 1055 28.27 -35.73 47.04
C ALA A 1055 28.17 -34.33 47.69
N CYS A 1056 27.64 -33.37 46.94
CA CYS A 1056 27.35 -32.01 47.41
C CYS A 1056 26.03 -31.98 48.21
N THR A 1057 26.05 -31.58 49.48
CA THR A 1057 24.84 -31.51 50.32
C THR A 1057 23.94 -30.28 50.04
N PRO A 1058 22.59 -30.43 50.09
CA PRO A 1058 21.65 -29.36 49.72
C PRO A 1058 21.31 -28.38 50.88
N ARG A 1059 20.97 -27.13 50.52
CA ARG A 1059 20.27 -26.15 51.40
C ARG A 1059 19.07 -25.55 50.64
N SER A 1060 17.94 -25.39 51.33
CA SER A 1060 16.63 -25.09 50.77
C SER A 1060 16.45 -23.66 50.23
N ALA A 1061 15.52 -23.51 49.26
CA ALA A 1061 15.14 -22.26 48.61
C ALA A 1061 14.38 -21.29 49.55
N ARG A 1062 14.78 -20.01 49.58
CA ARG A 1062 14.07 -18.96 50.35
C ARG A 1062 12.86 -18.42 49.57
N ARG A 1063 11.71 -18.34 50.26
CA ARG A 1063 10.44 -17.80 49.76
C ARG A 1063 10.43 -16.28 49.93
N GLY A 1064 10.26 -15.53 48.83
CA GLY A 1064 10.05 -14.07 48.89
C GLY A 1064 8.56 -13.72 48.98
N ARG A 1065 8.14 -12.96 50.01
CA ARG A 1065 6.79 -12.38 50.13
C ARG A 1065 6.93 -10.86 50.28
N LYS A 1066 6.24 -10.08 49.45
CA LYS A 1066 5.96 -8.65 49.69
C LYS A 1066 4.45 -8.41 49.53
N LYS A 1067 3.87 -7.53 50.35
CA LYS A 1067 2.46 -7.12 50.27
C LYS A 1067 2.27 -6.19 49.06
N GLY A 1068 1.44 -6.58 48.09
CA GLY A 1068 1.13 -5.87 46.84
C GLY A 1068 0.12 -6.66 45.98
N ARG A 1069 -0.22 -6.18 44.78
CA ARG A 1069 -1.20 -6.74 43.81
C ARG A 1069 -0.96 -8.23 43.45
N PHE A 1070 0.28 -8.71 43.58
CA PHE A 1070 0.67 -10.11 43.39
C PHE A 1070 0.92 -10.78 44.74
N THR A 1071 0.44 -12.02 44.92
CA THR A 1071 0.54 -12.69 46.23
C THR A 1071 1.68 -13.71 46.32
N ALA A 1072 2.12 -14.28 45.20
CA ALA A 1072 3.21 -15.25 45.19
C ALA A 1072 3.82 -15.43 43.79
N LEU A 1073 5.14 -15.54 43.76
CA LEU A 1073 5.94 -16.05 42.64
C LEU A 1073 6.68 -17.29 43.14
N LYS A 1074 6.74 -18.38 42.36
CA LYS A 1074 7.50 -19.59 42.71
C LYS A 1074 8.17 -20.16 41.47
N ILE A 1075 9.44 -20.52 41.57
CA ILE A 1075 10.13 -21.32 40.55
C ILE A 1075 9.83 -22.79 40.86
N LEU A 1076 9.28 -23.53 39.89
CA LEU A 1076 8.83 -24.92 40.10
C LEU A 1076 9.91 -25.95 39.75
N THR A 1077 10.77 -25.66 38.78
CA THR A 1077 11.90 -26.53 38.39
C THR A 1077 13.20 -25.84 38.81
N GLY A 1078 13.89 -26.42 39.80
CA GLY A 1078 14.91 -25.75 40.60
C GLY A 1078 16.33 -26.29 40.50
N ASN A 1079 16.62 -27.26 39.63
CA ASN A 1079 17.97 -27.80 39.44
C ASN A 1079 18.50 -27.55 38.01
N GLN A 1080 19.83 -27.58 37.83
CA GLN A 1080 20.43 -27.33 36.52
C GLN A 1080 20.21 -28.49 35.53
N ALA A 1081 20.04 -29.72 36.02
CA ALA A 1081 19.90 -30.92 35.20
C ALA A 1081 18.57 -30.94 34.40
N GLU A 1082 17.45 -30.65 35.05
CA GLU A 1082 16.13 -30.53 34.40
C GLU A 1082 16.09 -29.35 33.42
N LEU A 1083 16.74 -28.24 33.76
CA LEU A 1083 16.85 -27.08 32.87
C LEU A 1083 17.67 -27.39 31.61
N ARG A 1084 18.72 -28.20 31.72
CA ARG A 1084 19.51 -28.67 30.58
C ARG A 1084 18.69 -29.57 29.67
N LYS A 1085 17.93 -30.51 30.24
CA LYS A 1085 17.11 -31.47 29.48
C LYS A 1085 15.92 -30.79 28.80
N SER A 1086 15.17 -29.97 29.54
CA SER A 1086 13.94 -29.33 29.04
C SER A 1086 14.20 -28.01 28.29
N ARG A 1087 15.37 -27.38 28.48
CA ARG A 1087 15.68 -26.01 28.07
C ARG A 1087 14.62 -24.97 28.53
N LYS A 1088 13.88 -25.27 29.59
CA LYS A 1088 12.72 -24.49 30.06
C LYS A 1088 12.76 -24.29 31.58
N LEU A 1089 12.60 -23.04 32.02
CA LEU A 1089 12.44 -22.67 33.44
C LEU A 1089 10.96 -22.56 33.78
N VAL A 1090 10.43 -23.48 34.58
CA VAL A 1090 9.02 -23.45 34.96
C VAL A 1090 8.79 -22.52 36.15
N VAL A 1091 7.90 -21.54 35.96
CA VAL A 1091 7.56 -20.52 36.95
C VAL A 1091 6.05 -20.53 37.17
N ARG A 1092 5.64 -20.56 38.44
CA ARG A 1092 4.26 -20.34 38.85
C ARG A 1092 4.09 -18.92 39.38
N VAL A 1093 3.11 -18.21 38.82
CA VAL A 1093 2.76 -16.84 39.19
C VAL A 1093 1.32 -16.83 39.68
N SER A 1094 1.06 -16.15 40.81
CA SER A 1094 -0.29 -15.95 41.33
C SER A 1094 -0.63 -14.45 41.35
N SER A 1095 -1.70 -14.08 40.63
CA SER A 1095 -2.22 -12.72 40.60
C SER A 1095 -3.59 -12.65 41.30
N LYS A 1096 -3.83 -11.58 42.06
CA LYS A 1096 -5.15 -11.29 42.68
C LYS A 1096 -6.04 -10.41 41.79
N ARG A 1097 -5.57 -9.98 40.62
CA ARG A 1097 -6.29 -9.08 39.69
C ARG A 1097 -6.06 -9.46 38.23
N VAL A 1098 -6.97 -9.00 37.38
CA VAL A 1098 -6.88 -9.07 35.91
C VAL A 1098 -5.78 -8.14 35.41
N GLY A 1099 -4.97 -8.58 34.44
CA GLY A 1099 -3.89 -7.78 33.84
C GLY A 1099 -2.76 -8.58 33.20
N LYS A 1100 -1.84 -7.89 32.50
CA LYS A 1100 -0.66 -8.50 31.85
C LYS A 1100 0.56 -8.42 32.76
N VAL A 1101 1.13 -9.59 33.08
CA VAL A 1101 2.34 -9.71 33.89
C VAL A 1101 3.54 -9.99 33.00
N ARG A 1102 4.57 -9.15 33.10
CA ARG A 1102 5.86 -9.38 32.45
C ARG A 1102 6.76 -10.21 33.35
N LEU A 1103 7.26 -11.32 32.83
CA LEU A 1103 8.26 -12.16 33.48
C LEU A 1103 9.64 -11.96 32.85
N THR A 1104 10.66 -11.89 33.70
CA THR A 1104 12.06 -11.84 33.28
C THR A 1104 12.89 -12.70 34.21
N ALA A 1105 13.66 -13.63 33.66
CA ALA A 1105 14.60 -14.45 34.43
C ALA A 1105 16.03 -14.02 34.12
N LYS A 1106 16.80 -13.73 35.16
CA LYS A 1106 18.23 -13.39 35.06
C LYS A 1106 19.04 -14.35 35.92
N SER A 1107 20.21 -14.71 35.44
CA SER A 1107 21.23 -15.43 36.20
C SER A 1107 22.38 -14.51 36.53
N THR A 1108 23.02 -14.69 37.68
CA THR A 1108 24.30 -14.06 37.96
C THR A 1108 25.43 -15.03 37.61
N ASP A 1109 26.35 -14.66 36.73
CA ASP A 1109 27.55 -15.47 36.48
C ASP A 1109 28.43 -15.44 37.74
N PRO A 1110 28.72 -16.58 38.39
CA PRO A 1110 29.50 -16.57 39.63
C PRO A 1110 30.94 -16.07 39.46
N ARG A 1111 31.51 -16.09 38.24
CA ARG A 1111 32.90 -15.63 38.00
C ARG A 1111 33.01 -14.12 37.86
N THR A 1112 31.98 -13.48 37.29
CA THR A 1112 31.99 -12.03 36.99
C THR A 1112 30.95 -11.24 37.77
N ARG A 1113 30.05 -11.93 38.49
CA ARG A 1113 28.80 -11.42 39.09
C ARG A 1113 27.92 -10.59 38.14
N LYS A 1114 28.13 -10.67 36.82
CA LYS A 1114 27.29 -10.00 35.82
C LYS A 1114 25.98 -10.74 35.62
N ALA A 1115 24.89 -9.99 35.43
CA ALA A 1115 23.56 -10.56 35.20
C ALA A 1115 23.39 -10.94 33.72
N VAL A 1116 23.28 -12.23 33.43
CA VAL A 1116 22.97 -12.78 32.10
C VAL A 1116 21.47 -13.04 32.01
N ALA A 1117 20.83 -12.55 30.95
CA ALA A 1117 19.42 -12.82 30.71
C ALA A 1117 19.22 -14.29 30.34
N LEU A 1118 18.52 -15.04 31.18
CA LEU A 1118 18.27 -16.47 30.94
C LEU A 1118 17.14 -16.70 29.96
N VAL A 1119 16.17 -15.79 29.84
CA VAL A 1119 14.98 -15.93 29.00
C VAL A 1119 14.69 -14.57 28.34
N LYS A 1120 14.35 -14.55 27.04
CA LYS A 1120 13.73 -13.36 26.40
C LYS A 1120 12.39 -13.06 27.11
N ARG A 1121 12.03 -11.79 27.24
CA ARG A 1121 10.87 -11.33 28.05
C ARG A 1121 9.61 -12.11 27.64
N ARG A 1122 8.82 -12.59 28.62
CA ARG A 1122 7.56 -13.31 28.34
C ARG A 1122 6.40 -12.69 29.12
N TYR A 1123 5.23 -12.65 28.50
CA TYR A 1123 4.02 -12.05 29.08
C TYR A 1123 2.98 -13.13 29.40
N ILE A 1124 2.23 -12.91 30.47
CA ILE A 1124 1.05 -13.70 30.82
C ILE A 1124 -0.11 -12.74 31.04
N ALA A 1125 -1.20 -12.91 30.30
CA ALA A 1125 -2.46 -12.26 30.60
C ALA A 1125 -3.23 -13.09 31.63
N PHE A 1126 -3.72 -12.44 32.69
CA PHE A 1126 -4.69 -13.02 33.60
C PHE A 1126 -6.03 -12.35 33.30
N GLU A 1127 -6.98 -13.08 32.75
CA GLU A 1127 -8.35 -12.61 32.48
C GLU A 1127 -9.24 -12.66 33.74
N ARG A 1128 -8.84 -13.47 34.73
CA ARG A 1128 -9.42 -13.52 36.08
C ARG A 1128 -8.32 -13.77 37.13
N PRO A 1129 -8.53 -13.38 38.41
CA PRO A 1129 -7.60 -13.71 39.50
C PRO A 1129 -7.33 -15.22 39.54
N GLY A 1130 -6.05 -15.61 39.60
CA GLY A 1130 -5.69 -17.02 39.44
C GLY A 1130 -4.19 -17.32 39.52
N LYS A 1131 -3.84 -18.59 39.31
CA LYS A 1131 -2.46 -19.09 39.23
C LYS A 1131 -2.18 -19.53 37.81
N ALA A 1132 -1.09 -19.07 37.23
CA ALA A 1132 -0.58 -19.56 35.95
C ALA A 1132 0.78 -20.24 36.17
N THR A 1133 1.00 -21.38 35.52
CA THR A 1133 2.30 -22.04 35.45
C THR A 1133 2.82 -21.89 34.02
N ILE A 1134 4.00 -21.31 33.85
CA ILE A 1134 4.60 -21.08 32.53
C ILE A 1134 5.99 -21.67 32.46
N ALA A 1135 6.32 -22.28 31.32
CA ALA A 1135 7.66 -22.79 31.05
C ALA A 1135 8.43 -21.75 30.21
N LEU A 1136 9.42 -21.07 30.79
CA LEU A 1136 10.20 -20.02 30.13
C LEU A 1136 11.39 -20.64 29.38
N ARG A 1137 11.42 -20.57 28.04
CA ARG A 1137 12.52 -21.15 27.23
C ARG A 1137 13.81 -20.36 27.43
N LEU A 1138 14.92 -21.05 27.64
CA LEU A 1138 16.21 -20.40 27.84
C LEU A 1138 16.71 -19.72 26.55
N SER A 1139 17.28 -18.52 26.67
CA SER A 1139 18.00 -17.84 25.59
C SER A 1139 19.26 -18.62 25.21
N SER A 1140 19.81 -18.39 24.01
CA SER A 1140 21.06 -19.02 23.56
C SER A 1140 22.23 -18.75 24.53
N ALA A 1141 22.37 -17.50 24.99
CA ALA A 1141 23.35 -17.10 26.01
C ALA A 1141 23.07 -17.75 27.39
N GLY A 1142 21.81 -17.84 27.81
CA GLY A 1142 21.42 -18.49 29.04
C GLY A 1142 21.67 -20.00 29.03
N ASN A 1143 21.40 -20.66 27.91
CA ASN A 1143 21.65 -22.08 27.70
C ASN A 1143 23.15 -22.40 27.74
N ARG A 1144 23.99 -21.57 27.11
CA ARG A 1144 25.46 -21.69 27.19
C ARG A 1144 25.97 -21.54 28.63
N LEU A 1145 25.43 -20.58 29.38
CA LEU A 1145 25.79 -20.38 30.80
C LEU A 1145 25.41 -21.58 31.66
N VAL A 1146 24.20 -22.12 31.51
CA VAL A 1146 23.72 -23.29 32.26
C VAL A 1146 24.57 -24.54 31.94
N ARG A 1147 24.92 -24.77 30.66
CA ARG A 1147 25.80 -25.89 30.26
C ARG A 1147 27.20 -25.79 30.85
N ARG A 1148 27.80 -24.59 30.84
CA ARG A 1148 29.17 -24.34 31.35
C ARG A 1148 29.28 -24.49 32.87
N GLN A 1149 28.20 -24.20 33.61
CA GLN A 1149 28.18 -24.30 35.08
C GLN A 1149 27.92 -25.75 35.56
N ALA A 1150 27.10 -26.50 34.81
CA ALA A 1150 26.83 -27.90 35.10
C ALA A 1150 28.08 -28.79 34.95
N SER A 1151 28.98 -28.47 34.01
CA SER A 1151 30.24 -29.20 33.82
C SER A 1151 31.30 -28.91 34.90
N ALA A 1152 31.07 -27.96 35.81
CA ALA A 1152 32.04 -27.50 36.80
C ALA A 1152 31.56 -27.64 38.26
N CYS A 1153 30.47 -28.39 38.52
CA CYS A 1153 29.79 -28.48 39.81
C CYS A 1153 29.45 -27.09 40.43
N GLY A 1154 29.19 -26.09 39.59
CA GLY A 1154 28.99 -24.70 40.01
C GLY A 1154 27.55 -24.39 40.40
N ALA A 1155 27.36 -23.53 41.41
CA ALA A 1155 26.04 -23.02 41.78
C ALA A 1155 25.71 -21.74 40.99
N THR A 1156 24.50 -21.66 40.44
CA THR A 1156 24.01 -20.50 39.68
C THR A 1156 22.79 -19.89 40.35
N ARG A 1157 22.87 -18.60 40.74
CA ARG A 1157 21.71 -17.90 41.29
C ARG A 1157 20.83 -17.38 40.15
N VAL A 1158 19.59 -17.84 40.11
CA VAL A 1158 18.56 -17.39 39.18
C VAL A 1158 17.54 -16.55 39.92
N THR A 1159 17.32 -15.33 39.42
CA THR A 1159 16.29 -14.42 39.91
C THR A 1159 15.23 -14.22 38.84
N VAL A 1160 13.99 -14.52 39.19
CA VAL A 1160 12.82 -14.23 38.35
C VAL A 1160 12.11 -13.00 38.89
N TYR A 1161 11.84 -12.06 38.00
CA TYR A 1161 11.10 -10.83 38.24
C TYR A 1161 9.73 -10.93 37.57
N ALA A 1162 8.67 -10.61 38.31
CA ALA A 1162 7.34 -10.36 37.79
C ALA A 1162 7.00 -8.87 37.97
N ARG A 1163 6.62 -8.20 36.88
CA ARG A 1163 6.21 -6.78 36.90
C ARG A 1163 4.85 -6.62 36.24
N ASP A 1164 3.97 -5.84 36.88
CA ASP A 1164 2.69 -5.44 36.30
C ASP A 1164 2.94 -4.47 35.13
N ARG A 1165 2.25 -4.67 34.01
CA ARG A 1165 2.10 -3.62 32.99
C ARG A 1165 0.64 -3.19 33.03
N GLY A 1166 0.40 -1.99 33.54
CA GLY A 1166 -0.94 -1.39 33.45
C GLY A 1166 -1.40 -1.38 32.00
N TYR A 1167 -2.60 -1.90 31.75
CA TYR A 1167 -3.29 -1.75 30.46
C TYR A 1167 -3.46 -0.25 30.20
N ARG A 1168 -2.85 0.29 29.13
CA ARG A 1168 -3.27 1.59 28.58
C ARG A 1168 -4.31 1.27 27.52
N SER A 1169 -5.59 1.35 27.87
CA SER A 1169 -6.67 1.46 26.88
C SER A 1169 -6.60 2.86 26.26
N LYS A 1170 -6.69 2.97 24.92
CA LYS A 1170 -6.69 4.25 24.17
C LYS A 1170 -7.91 5.17 24.46
N ARG A 1171 -8.72 4.90 25.49
CA ARG A 1171 -9.71 5.84 26.04
C ARG A 1171 -9.34 6.19 27.47
N PHE A 1172 -8.76 7.37 27.71
CA PHE A 1172 -8.94 8.12 28.98
C PHE A 1172 -8.44 9.58 28.85
N ARG A 1173 -9.38 10.52 28.94
CA ARG A 1173 -9.16 11.96 29.15
C ARG A 1173 -8.66 12.25 30.58
N ARG A 1174 -7.84 13.31 30.70
CA ARG A 1174 -7.51 14.16 31.87
C ARG A 1174 -7.08 13.51 33.21
N GLY A 1175 -5.80 13.70 33.52
CA GLY A 1175 -5.27 14.10 34.84
C GLY A 1175 -5.45 13.17 36.06
N LYS A 1176 -4.40 12.43 36.45
CA LYS A 1176 -3.89 12.27 37.85
C LYS A 1176 -2.78 11.20 37.97
N ARG A 1177 -1.69 11.57 38.68
CA ARG A 1177 -0.60 10.82 39.36
C ARG A 1177 -0.16 9.44 38.81
N GLU A 1178 1.11 9.36 38.43
CA GLU A 1178 1.85 8.12 38.16
C GLU A 1178 1.65 7.04 39.24
N ARG A 1179 1.20 5.85 38.83
CA ARG A 1179 1.14 4.67 39.71
C ARG A 1179 2.51 4.02 39.79
N ARG A 1180 3.05 3.88 41.01
CA ARG A 1180 4.29 3.11 41.29
C ARG A 1180 4.17 1.67 40.77
N THR A 1181 5.12 1.27 39.92
CA THR A 1181 5.24 -0.10 39.40
C THR A 1181 5.60 -1.08 40.53
N GLU A 1182 4.70 -2.02 40.86
CA GLU A 1182 5.00 -3.07 41.84
C GLU A 1182 5.75 -4.24 41.16
N ALA A 1183 6.87 -4.66 41.75
CA ALA A 1183 7.68 -5.79 41.29
C ALA A 1183 7.82 -6.84 42.40
N VAL A 1184 7.54 -8.11 42.07
CA VAL A 1184 7.83 -9.26 42.94
C VAL A 1184 9.00 -10.03 42.35
N GLN A 1185 9.98 -10.36 43.18
CA GLN A 1185 11.16 -11.14 42.77
C GLN A 1185 11.33 -12.38 43.64
N VAL A 1186 11.77 -13.47 43.03
CA VAL A 1186 12.16 -14.70 43.71
C VAL A 1186 13.49 -15.18 43.16
N SER A 1187 14.43 -15.41 44.06
CA SER A 1187 15.73 -15.97 43.72
C SER A 1187 15.83 -17.41 44.20
N ALA A 1188 16.33 -18.29 43.34
CA ALA A 1188 16.73 -19.65 43.68
C ALA A 1188 18.21 -19.85 43.30
N VAL A 1189 18.88 -20.76 44.00
CA VAL A 1189 20.24 -21.19 43.65
C VAL A 1189 20.11 -22.58 43.03
N LEU A 1190 20.49 -22.70 41.77
CA LEU A 1190 20.51 -23.96 41.04
C LEU A 1190 21.87 -24.62 41.24
N ARG A 1191 21.91 -25.90 41.59
CA ARG A 1191 23.13 -26.73 41.65
C ARG A 1191 23.02 -27.89 40.66
N ALA A 1192 24.15 -28.50 40.33
CA ALA A 1192 24.24 -29.56 39.32
C ALA A 1192 23.50 -30.85 39.74
N ASP A 1193 23.44 -31.15 41.04
CA ASP A 1193 22.89 -32.42 41.54
C ASP A 1193 21.74 -32.16 42.55
N GLY A 1194 20.50 -32.54 42.17
CA GLY A 1194 19.30 -32.48 43.02
C GLY A 1194 18.32 -31.37 42.71
#